data_AF-A0A9E3VTB5-F1
#
_entry.id   AF-A0A9E3VTB5-F1
#
_cell.length_a   1.000
_cell.length_b   1.000
_cell.length_c   1.000
_cell.angle_alpha   90.00
_cell.angle_beta   90.00
_cell.angle_gamma   90.00
#
_symmetry.space_group_name_H-M   'P 1'
#
loop_
_entity.id
_entity.type
_entity.pdbx_description
1 polymer ?
#
loop_
_entity_poly.entity_id
_entity_poly.type
_entity_poly.pdbx_seq_one_letter_code
_entity_poly.pdbx_strand_id
1 'polypeptide(L)'
;MHTRMCSFRWHSLLVLSLASATVFAQDQTAPVNFDASVKPIFAERCVSCHGAEKQKAGLRLDLPECITAGGEDGPVITSGKPDDSALYKRVTLPAGHEDIMPPKGDPLTKEQTDLIRLWIEQGATFAAVPASEPAPAPAPESAPAPAPEPAPAPETTPSQPAPVSVLDELEKTVQPASQEALDAIRSTGALAMPLDMKSPLVQVNFRIVGANIADDQLAALDGIKDQVTWLNLAETKITDAGLAKLASLPNLTSLHLEKTGITDAGLEHLKGLQHLEYLNLYATKVTDAGLAQLEGLKNLKSLYLWQSSVTPEGAEKLKQCIAGLNVNLGVAVKADPKPEPDANLAKLAPFFDAESCCAKAFASAKACDHDCCKEAAAKGEVCAKCNPGAEAKKKVAALFDAESCCAKALATGNACGHDCCKEASAKGEVCLKCNPGAAEKQKAQTDAAQPAPPETAPPAEAPAAPAPAPEQPAQQPGEGPAPPAAPPAADAIPAKQTLTFNHDIRPILSDNCFRCHGPDRNARKANLRLDLREYAIADHGDETVIVPGNSSRSELVRRIMSDDPDLMMPPPSSEKQLSPAQREKLAKWIDEGATYEPHWAYIAPTHPEPPSVSNDTWIRNPIDRFILAKLDPAGLTPSPEADRRTLIRRLSFDLLGLPPKPEDVDAFIADTSPNAYENLVETLLASPHFGERMAVDWLDLVRYADTNGYHGDEFREVYAYRDYVINAFNQNKPFDQFTIEQLAGDLLPNATLEQKIASGYNRLNQLTAEGGAQPKEYIAKYAADRVRTTSSVWLASTMGCAECHDHKFDPFTMKDFYSLSAFFADIKEEPVYTAGGPWTPTLPLPTPEQSAELNRLDAHIASLKTALDTPTPELAVAQDAWEKDVLARIAAEKNDWLPLFPDRATAEHGTTLGAANDATITATGENPAQETYTLSFHTSQQGITGLRLEVFTDSSLPNGGLGRGNGNFVLTGFEVVASSNAAPDPASVAIGAAQADFE
;
A
#
# COMPACT_ATOMS: atom_id res chain seq x y z
N MET A 1 -10.36 -41.36 -49.89
CA MET A 1 -11.80 -41.42 -50.24
C MET A 1 -12.57 -41.33 -48.93
N HIS A 2 -13.47 -40.39 -48.67
CA HIS A 2 -13.77 -39.09 -49.32
C HIS A 2 -14.08 -38.05 -48.22
N THR A 3 -13.69 -36.77 -48.32
CA THR A 3 -14.29 -35.68 -49.13
C THR A 3 -15.81 -35.50 -48.98
N ARG A 4 -16.24 -34.32 -48.46
CA ARG A 4 -17.57 -33.64 -48.62
C ARG A 4 -18.77 -34.21 -47.81
N MET A 5 -19.83 -33.46 -47.41
CA MET A 5 -20.17 -32.01 -47.43
C MET A 5 -21.41 -31.64 -46.53
N CYS A 6 -21.52 -30.36 -46.13
CA CYS A 6 -22.72 -29.47 -45.94
C CYS A 6 -24.06 -29.87 -45.24
N SER A 7 -24.33 -29.22 -44.09
CA SER A 7 -25.36 -28.17 -43.80
C SER A 7 -26.92 -28.29 -44.04
N PHE A 8 -27.71 -28.14 -42.94
CA PHE A 8 -29.12 -27.59 -42.80
C PHE A 8 -30.33 -28.32 -43.47
N ARG A 9 -31.66 -28.10 -43.20
CA ARG A 9 -32.47 -27.01 -42.53
C ARG A 9 -33.86 -27.50 -41.95
N TRP A 10 -34.69 -26.57 -41.40
CA TRP A 10 -35.97 -26.69 -40.62
C TRP A 10 -37.31 -27.11 -41.32
N HIS A 11 -38.36 -27.51 -40.55
CA HIS A 11 -39.60 -26.70 -40.22
C HIS A 11 -40.82 -27.44 -39.57
N SER A 12 -41.43 -26.83 -38.52
CA SER A 12 -42.89 -26.58 -38.20
C SER A 12 -44.01 -27.67 -38.16
N LEU A 13 -45.22 -27.52 -37.54
CA LEU A 13 -45.79 -26.76 -36.36
C LEU A 13 -47.35 -27.01 -36.24
N LEU A 14 -47.92 -27.43 -35.10
CA LEU A 14 -49.34 -27.21 -34.59
C LEU A 14 -49.49 -27.92 -33.20
N VAL A 15 -49.80 -27.31 -32.03
CA VAL A 15 -50.98 -26.57 -31.49
C VAL A 15 -52.25 -27.42 -31.24
N LEU A 16 -52.56 -27.73 -29.96
CA LEU A 16 -53.82 -27.27 -29.30
C LEU A 16 -53.84 -27.41 -27.75
N SER A 17 -54.65 -26.54 -27.13
CA SER A 17 -54.96 -26.33 -25.71
C SER A 17 -55.45 -27.51 -24.86
N LEU A 18 -55.08 -27.53 -23.56
CA LEU A 18 -56.05 -27.52 -22.44
C LEU A 18 -55.35 -27.13 -21.11
N ALA A 19 -56.12 -26.67 -20.11
CA ALA A 19 -55.58 -26.10 -18.86
C ALA A 19 -56.15 -26.72 -17.57
N SER A 20 -55.30 -26.86 -16.56
CA SER A 20 -55.63 -26.95 -15.13
C SER A 20 -54.36 -26.77 -14.29
N ALA A 21 -54.50 -26.32 -13.04
CA ALA A 21 -53.37 -25.95 -12.21
C ALA A 21 -52.70 -27.14 -11.50
N THR A 22 -51.38 -27.13 -11.42
CA THR A 22 -50.58 -27.94 -10.48
C THR A 22 -49.57 -27.04 -9.78
N VAL A 23 -49.47 -27.18 -8.46
CA VAL A 23 -48.44 -26.52 -7.64
C VAL A 23 -47.08 -27.09 -8.04
N PHE A 24 -46.10 -26.24 -8.35
CA PHE A 24 -44.72 -26.67 -8.46
C PHE A 24 -44.15 -26.91 -7.07
N ALA A 25 -43.95 -28.19 -6.72
CA ALA A 25 -42.90 -28.53 -5.78
C ALA A 25 -41.55 -28.27 -6.48
N GLN A 26 -40.66 -27.50 -5.85
CA GLN A 26 -39.30 -27.34 -6.38
C GLN A 26 -38.46 -28.58 -6.06
N ASP A 27 -37.66 -28.98 -7.03
CA ASP A 27 -36.76 -30.14 -6.92
C ASP A 27 -35.51 -29.77 -6.11
N GLN A 28 -35.10 -30.61 -5.16
CA GLN A 28 -34.00 -30.33 -4.23
C GLN A 28 -32.65 -30.98 -4.63
N THR A 29 -32.50 -31.38 -5.89
CA THR A 29 -31.31 -32.09 -6.39
C THR A 29 -30.22 -31.17 -6.99
N ALA A 30 -30.29 -29.86 -6.77
CA ALA A 30 -29.30 -28.91 -7.28
C ALA A 30 -27.99 -28.95 -6.45
N PRO A 31 -26.80 -28.92 -7.08
CA PRO A 31 -25.52 -28.92 -6.36
C PRO A 31 -25.26 -27.56 -5.69
N VAL A 32 -24.88 -27.57 -4.42
CA VAL A 32 -24.56 -26.37 -3.63
C VAL A 32 -23.17 -25.87 -4.02
N ASN A 33 -23.11 -24.71 -4.67
CA ASN A 33 -21.85 -24.04 -4.98
C ASN A 33 -21.23 -23.45 -3.70
N PHE A 34 -20.04 -23.94 -3.32
CA PHE A 34 -19.35 -23.53 -2.10
C PHE A 34 -19.09 -22.01 -2.03
N ASP A 35 -18.46 -21.45 -3.06
CA ASP A 35 -18.10 -20.02 -3.10
C ASP A 35 -19.32 -19.09 -3.04
N ALA A 36 -20.44 -19.49 -3.65
CA ALA A 36 -21.66 -18.69 -3.70
C ALA A 36 -22.59 -18.87 -2.49
N SER A 37 -22.57 -20.04 -1.82
CA SER A 37 -23.61 -20.42 -0.84
C SER A 37 -23.11 -20.72 0.58
N VAL A 38 -21.88 -21.22 0.73
CA VAL A 38 -21.35 -21.68 2.04
C VAL A 38 -20.21 -20.79 2.53
N LYS A 39 -19.30 -20.41 1.63
CA LYS A 39 -18.19 -19.49 1.89
C LYS A 39 -18.64 -18.13 2.46
N PRO A 40 -19.77 -17.51 2.03
CA PRO A 40 -20.26 -16.28 2.67
C PRO A 40 -20.62 -16.50 4.14
N ILE A 41 -21.30 -17.62 4.46
CA ILE A 41 -21.68 -17.97 5.84
C ILE A 41 -20.43 -18.16 6.71
N PHE A 42 -19.39 -18.84 6.20
CA PHE A 42 -18.13 -19.00 6.93
C PHE A 42 -17.40 -17.66 7.11
N ALA A 43 -17.32 -16.82 6.06
CA ALA A 43 -16.69 -15.50 6.13
C ALA A 43 -17.36 -14.58 7.16
N GLU A 44 -18.68 -14.57 7.20
CA GLU A 44 -19.50 -13.77 8.12
C GLU A 44 -19.46 -14.31 9.56
N ARG A 45 -19.71 -15.61 9.76
CA ARG A 45 -19.99 -16.20 11.09
C ARG A 45 -18.81 -16.96 11.73
N CYS A 46 -17.77 -17.30 10.98
CA CYS A 46 -16.71 -18.20 11.45
C CYS A 46 -15.28 -17.63 11.35
N VAL A 47 -14.93 -16.95 10.24
CA VAL A 47 -13.56 -16.53 9.91
C VAL A 47 -12.97 -15.53 10.93
N SER A 48 -13.79 -14.79 11.68
CA SER A 48 -13.34 -13.93 12.79
C SER A 48 -12.68 -14.68 13.96
N CYS A 49 -12.86 -16.00 14.05
CA CYS A 49 -12.23 -16.90 15.03
C CYS A 49 -11.49 -18.10 14.40
N HIS A 50 -11.70 -18.36 13.11
CA HIS A 50 -11.16 -19.48 12.33
C HIS A 50 -10.70 -19.00 10.95
N GLY A 51 -9.81 -18.00 10.92
CA GLY A 51 -9.30 -17.35 9.71
C GLY A 51 -7.83 -16.95 9.88
N ALA A 52 -7.25 -16.30 8.87
CA ALA A 52 -5.81 -15.98 8.83
C ALA A 52 -5.21 -15.48 10.17
N GLU A 53 -5.82 -14.47 10.80
CA GLU A 53 -5.34 -13.86 12.06
C GLU A 53 -5.59 -14.69 13.32
N LYS A 54 -6.62 -15.55 13.34
CA LYS A 54 -7.14 -16.19 14.56
C LYS A 54 -7.62 -17.60 14.23
N GLN A 55 -6.95 -18.59 14.82
CA GLN A 55 -7.07 -20.00 14.44
C GLN A 55 -7.43 -20.83 15.68
N LYS A 56 -8.63 -20.63 16.23
CA LYS A 56 -9.07 -21.37 17.43
C LYS A 56 -9.15 -22.86 17.15
N ALA A 57 -8.67 -23.68 18.08
CA ALA A 57 -8.52 -25.13 17.92
C ALA A 57 -7.76 -25.52 16.62
N GLY A 58 -6.75 -24.73 16.23
CA GLY A 58 -5.99 -24.88 14.98
C GLY A 58 -6.79 -24.73 13.68
N LEU A 59 -8.09 -24.45 13.74
CA LEU A 59 -8.99 -24.54 12.60
C LEU A 59 -9.05 -23.23 11.78
N ARG A 60 -9.05 -23.39 10.46
CA ARG A 60 -9.21 -22.36 9.43
C ARG A 60 -10.38 -22.71 8.51
N LEU A 61 -11.29 -21.76 8.28
CA LEU A 61 -12.53 -21.92 7.49
C LEU A 61 -12.65 -20.93 6.32
N ASP A 62 -11.59 -20.18 6.04
CA ASP A 62 -11.42 -19.27 4.90
C ASP A 62 -10.78 -19.94 3.67
N LEU A 63 -10.07 -21.06 3.85
CA LEU A 63 -9.32 -21.78 2.80
C LEU A 63 -9.79 -23.25 2.65
N PRO A 64 -10.22 -23.71 1.45
CA PRO A 64 -10.64 -25.10 1.16
C PRO A 64 -9.67 -26.19 1.66
N GLU A 65 -8.38 -26.00 1.45
CA GLU A 65 -7.31 -26.90 1.85
C GLU A 65 -7.23 -27.06 3.38
N CYS A 66 -7.48 -25.99 4.13
CA CYS A 66 -7.48 -26.05 5.59
C CYS A 66 -8.80 -26.57 6.17
N ILE A 67 -9.94 -26.26 5.54
CA ILE A 67 -11.24 -26.88 5.86
C ILE A 67 -11.14 -28.41 5.73
N THR A 68 -10.42 -28.89 4.70
CA THR A 68 -10.17 -30.31 4.45
C THR A 68 -9.20 -30.92 5.47
N ALA A 69 -8.17 -30.18 5.89
CA ALA A 69 -7.21 -30.64 6.90
C ALA A 69 -7.82 -30.76 8.31
N GLY A 70 -8.78 -29.90 8.65
CA GLY A 70 -9.43 -29.88 9.97
C GLY A 70 -8.74 -28.98 10.99
N GLY A 71 -8.86 -29.32 12.27
CA GLY A 71 -8.23 -28.61 13.39
C GLY A 71 -7.53 -29.57 14.36
N GLU A 72 -7.22 -29.08 15.56
CA GLU A 72 -6.60 -29.86 16.66
C GLU A 72 -7.46 -31.05 17.10
N ASP A 73 -8.80 -30.93 17.01
CA ASP A 73 -9.79 -32.01 17.22
C ASP A 73 -9.84 -33.04 16.06
N GLY A 74 -9.11 -32.81 14.95
CA GLY A 74 -9.17 -33.60 13.73
C GLY A 74 -10.14 -33.06 12.65
N PRO A 75 -10.62 -33.91 11.73
CA PRO A 75 -11.44 -33.49 10.60
C PRO A 75 -12.79 -32.89 11.02
N VAL A 76 -13.04 -31.64 10.62
CA VAL A 76 -14.29 -30.94 10.98
C VAL A 76 -15.49 -31.34 10.12
N ILE A 77 -15.23 -31.89 8.93
CA ILE A 77 -16.24 -32.40 7.99
C ILE A 77 -15.96 -33.87 7.71
N THR A 78 -17.02 -34.68 7.76
CA THR A 78 -17.06 -36.03 7.20
C THR A 78 -17.88 -35.96 5.91
N SER A 79 -17.20 -36.06 4.77
CA SER A 79 -17.82 -35.97 3.44
C SER A 79 -18.98 -36.96 3.30
N GLY A 80 -20.14 -36.48 2.81
CA GLY A 80 -21.38 -37.24 2.67
C GLY A 80 -22.16 -37.44 3.98
N LYS A 81 -21.70 -36.90 5.12
CA LYS A 81 -22.30 -37.15 6.44
C LYS A 81 -22.34 -35.92 7.36
N PRO A 82 -23.40 -35.09 7.31
CA PRO A 82 -23.52 -33.93 8.20
C PRO A 82 -23.66 -34.35 9.67
N ASP A 83 -24.44 -35.39 9.96
CA ASP A 83 -24.70 -35.84 11.33
C ASP A 83 -23.50 -36.57 11.98
N ASP A 84 -22.45 -36.89 11.20
CA ASP A 84 -21.14 -37.29 11.73
C ASP A 84 -20.18 -36.07 11.90
N SER A 85 -20.34 -35.02 11.08
CA SER A 85 -19.43 -33.88 10.98
C SER A 85 -19.40 -32.98 12.22
N ALA A 86 -18.21 -32.74 12.77
CA ALA A 86 -18.01 -31.91 13.96
C ALA A 86 -18.40 -30.43 13.76
N LEU A 87 -18.28 -29.90 12.54
CA LEU A 87 -18.76 -28.58 12.15
C LEU A 87 -20.28 -28.47 12.30
N TYR A 88 -21.03 -29.35 11.61
CA TYR A 88 -22.50 -29.30 11.57
C TYR A 88 -23.13 -29.50 12.96
N LYS A 89 -22.55 -30.40 13.77
CA LYS A 89 -22.91 -30.58 15.19
C LYS A 89 -22.82 -29.27 15.97
N ARG A 90 -21.68 -28.56 15.91
CA ARG A 90 -21.45 -27.35 16.71
C ARG A 90 -22.30 -26.14 16.29
N VAL A 91 -22.66 -26.02 15.00
CA VAL A 91 -23.55 -24.93 14.52
C VAL A 91 -25.05 -25.20 14.70
N THR A 92 -25.44 -26.40 15.16
CA THR A 92 -26.85 -26.78 15.41
C THR A 92 -27.20 -27.00 16.88
N LEU A 93 -26.26 -26.72 17.80
CA LEU A 93 -26.50 -26.77 19.25
C LEU A 93 -27.48 -25.68 19.71
N PRO A 94 -28.23 -25.89 20.81
CA PRO A 94 -29.11 -24.86 21.37
C PRO A 94 -28.35 -23.61 21.84
N ALA A 95 -28.95 -22.44 21.63
CA ALA A 95 -28.39 -21.16 22.09
C ALA A 95 -28.08 -21.20 23.60
N GLY A 96 -26.83 -20.88 23.95
CA GLY A 96 -26.33 -20.96 25.34
C GLY A 96 -25.64 -22.28 25.72
N HIS A 97 -25.57 -23.27 24.83
CA HIS A 97 -24.69 -24.44 25.00
C HIS A 97 -23.21 -24.04 24.88
N GLU A 98 -22.33 -24.61 25.69
CA GLU A 98 -20.92 -24.16 25.77
C GLU A 98 -20.12 -24.39 24.47
N ASP A 99 -20.33 -25.52 23.78
CA ASP A 99 -19.74 -25.81 22.47
C ASP A 99 -20.42 -25.17 21.24
N ILE A 100 -21.43 -24.30 21.39
CA ILE A 100 -22.12 -23.70 20.22
C ILE A 100 -21.16 -22.82 19.41
N MET A 101 -21.26 -22.91 18.08
CA MET A 101 -20.51 -22.06 17.15
C MET A 101 -21.49 -21.25 16.28
N PRO A 102 -21.40 -19.90 16.24
CA PRO A 102 -20.47 -19.05 17.00
C PRO A 102 -20.83 -18.98 18.50
N PRO A 103 -19.83 -18.89 19.41
CA PRO A 103 -20.05 -18.85 20.86
C PRO A 103 -20.42 -17.45 21.38
N LYS A 104 -20.54 -16.46 20.48
CA LYS A 104 -20.98 -15.07 20.75
C LYS A 104 -21.65 -14.52 19.48
N GLY A 105 -22.72 -13.75 19.65
CA GLY A 105 -23.61 -13.35 18.55
C GLY A 105 -24.74 -14.36 18.37
N ASP A 106 -25.61 -14.12 17.39
CA ASP A 106 -26.74 -15.00 17.12
C ASP A 106 -26.31 -16.31 16.43
N PRO A 107 -26.94 -17.45 16.77
CA PRO A 107 -26.77 -18.71 16.03
C PRO A 107 -27.06 -18.55 14.53
N LEU A 108 -26.52 -19.46 13.72
CA LEU A 108 -26.86 -19.53 12.30
C LEU A 108 -28.36 -19.79 12.11
N THR A 109 -28.94 -19.22 11.06
CA THR A 109 -30.36 -19.44 10.74
C THR A 109 -30.60 -20.90 10.30
N LYS A 110 -31.87 -21.31 10.22
CA LYS A 110 -32.21 -22.65 9.73
C LYS A 110 -31.76 -22.83 8.27
N GLU A 111 -31.89 -21.79 7.46
CA GLU A 111 -31.52 -21.77 6.05
C GLU A 111 -30.00 -21.87 5.88
N GLN A 112 -29.23 -21.16 6.72
CA GLN A 112 -27.77 -21.26 6.75
C GLN A 112 -27.29 -22.65 7.17
N THR A 113 -27.91 -23.24 8.20
CA THR A 113 -27.57 -24.60 8.65
C THR A 113 -28.02 -25.68 7.68
N ASP A 114 -29.17 -25.54 7.02
CA ASP A 114 -29.63 -26.42 5.94
C ASP A 114 -28.67 -26.38 4.73
N LEU A 115 -28.15 -25.21 4.34
CA LEU A 115 -27.16 -25.08 3.26
C LEU A 115 -25.83 -25.78 3.59
N ILE A 116 -25.32 -25.60 4.82
CA ILE A 116 -24.13 -26.31 5.29
C ILE A 116 -24.38 -27.83 5.33
N ARG A 117 -25.57 -28.25 5.76
CA ARG A 117 -25.98 -29.67 5.78
C ARG A 117 -25.93 -30.26 4.37
N LEU A 118 -26.63 -29.64 3.43
CA LEU A 118 -26.78 -30.12 2.06
C LEU A 118 -25.44 -30.16 1.31
N TRP A 119 -24.58 -29.15 1.51
CA TRP A 119 -23.22 -29.16 0.96
C TRP A 119 -22.38 -30.33 1.49
N ILE A 120 -22.46 -30.66 2.79
CA ILE A 120 -21.76 -31.82 3.36
C ILE A 120 -22.36 -33.14 2.84
N GLU A 121 -23.69 -33.25 2.73
CA GLU A 121 -24.38 -34.42 2.14
C GLU A 121 -23.97 -34.65 0.68
N GLN A 122 -23.75 -33.57 -0.09
CA GLN A 122 -23.24 -33.61 -1.47
C GLN A 122 -21.72 -33.80 -1.57
N GLY A 123 -21.05 -34.10 -0.46
CA GLY A 123 -19.64 -34.50 -0.41
C GLY A 123 -18.66 -33.39 -0.02
N ALA A 124 -19.15 -32.19 0.33
CA ALA A 124 -18.36 -31.01 0.69
C ALA A 124 -17.39 -30.54 -0.42
N THR A 125 -17.83 -30.57 -1.67
CA THR A 125 -17.00 -30.19 -2.83
C THR A 125 -16.75 -28.69 -2.91
N PHE A 126 -15.52 -28.29 -3.19
CA PHE A 126 -15.09 -26.89 -3.40
C PHE A 126 -15.03 -26.47 -4.88
N ALA A 127 -15.39 -27.36 -5.82
CA ALA A 127 -15.33 -27.07 -7.24
C ALA A 127 -16.49 -26.16 -7.69
N ALA A 128 -16.18 -25.13 -8.47
CA ALA A 128 -17.19 -24.25 -9.06
C ALA A 128 -17.99 -25.01 -10.14
N VAL A 129 -19.27 -25.27 -9.87
CA VAL A 129 -20.23 -25.70 -10.90
C VAL A 129 -20.52 -24.49 -11.81
N PRO A 130 -20.42 -24.63 -13.16
CA PRO A 130 -20.69 -23.52 -14.07
C PRO A 130 -22.17 -23.15 -14.02
N ALA A 131 -22.47 -21.99 -13.44
CA ALA A 131 -23.83 -21.49 -13.26
C ALA A 131 -24.34 -20.76 -14.52
N SER A 132 -25.56 -21.08 -14.94
CA SER A 132 -26.38 -20.22 -15.78
C SER A 132 -26.84 -18.97 -15.01
N GLU A 133 -27.19 -17.90 -15.73
CA GLU A 133 -27.49 -16.56 -15.20
C GLU A 133 -28.43 -16.53 -13.97
N PRO A 134 -28.04 -15.85 -12.87
CA PRO A 134 -28.93 -15.56 -11.75
C PRO A 134 -29.66 -14.21 -11.89
N ALA A 135 -30.89 -14.16 -11.37
CA ALA A 135 -31.71 -12.95 -11.24
C ALA A 135 -31.33 -12.12 -9.96
N PRO A 136 -31.80 -10.86 -9.79
CA PRO A 136 -31.19 -9.94 -8.83
C PRO A 136 -31.72 -10.02 -7.39
N ALA A 137 -30.79 -10.17 -6.43
CA ALA A 137 -30.91 -9.95 -4.98
C ALA A 137 -29.51 -10.01 -4.34
N PRO A 138 -29.32 -9.81 -3.01
CA PRO A 138 -29.62 -8.61 -2.22
C PRO A 138 -28.33 -8.02 -1.57
N ALA A 139 -28.48 -7.12 -0.59
CA ALA A 139 -27.41 -6.72 0.37
C ALA A 139 -27.41 -7.67 1.60
N PRO A 140 -26.49 -7.60 2.61
CA PRO A 140 -25.51 -6.54 2.93
C PRO A 140 -24.14 -7.05 3.49
N GLU A 141 -23.48 -6.23 4.32
CA GLU A 141 -22.59 -6.59 5.45
C GLU A 141 -21.13 -7.07 5.22
N SER A 142 -20.41 -7.21 6.36
CA SER A 142 -19.22 -6.41 6.65
C SER A 142 -18.45 -6.89 7.90
N ALA A 143 -17.11 -6.77 7.91
CA ALA A 143 -16.23 -7.13 9.03
C ALA A 143 -14.96 -6.21 9.04
N PRO A 144 -14.05 -6.24 10.05
CA PRO A 144 -13.76 -5.04 10.86
C PRO A 144 -12.37 -4.39 10.65
N ALA A 145 -12.14 -3.27 11.34
CA ALA A 145 -11.07 -2.29 11.05
C ALA A 145 -9.89 -2.25 12.06
N PRO A 146 -8.74 -1.66 11.68
CA PRO A 146 -7.54 -1.47 12.53
C PRO A 146 -7.54 -0.17 13.38
N ALA A 147 -6.43 0.08 14.09
CA ALA A 147 -6.22 1.15 15.08
C ALA A 147 -5.78 2.52 14.47
N PRO A 148 -5.79 3.63 15.25
CA PRO A 148 -5.68 5.00 14.72
C PRO A 148 -4.29 5.66 14.85
N GLU A 149 -4.07 6.73 14.08
CA GLU A 149 -2.96 7.70 14.22
C GLU A 149 -3.48 9.17 14.15
N PRO A 150 -2.66 10.20 14.47
CA PRO A 150 -3.14 11.39 15.18
C PRO A 150 -3.58 12.60 14.33
N ALA A 151 -4.13 13.61 15.02
CA ALA A 151 -4.70 14.84 14.45
C ALA A 151 -3.66 15.96 14.20
N PRO A 152 -3.93 16.92 13.28
CA PRO A 152 -3.02 18.02 12.94
C PRO A 152 -3.05 19.19 13.95
N ALA A 153 -2.00 20.01 13.93
CA ALA A 153 -1.87 21.24 14.72
C ALA A 153 -2.41 22.49 13.96
N PRO A 154 -2.83 23.57 14.67
CA PRO A 154 -3.46 24.73 14.06
C PRO A 154 -2.50 25.79 13.51
N GLU A 155 -3.00 26.63 12.60
CA GLU A 155 -2.31 27.78 12.00
C GLU A 155 -2.02 28.90 13.01
N THR A 156 -0.98 29.70 12.75
CA THR A 156 -0.68 30.93 13.51
C THR A 156 -0.29 32.10 12.60
N THR A 157 -0.47 33.33 13.10
CA THR A 157 -0.36 34.61 12.39
C THR A 157 1.09 34.98 11.98
N PRO A 158 1.30 35.94 11.04
CA PRO A 158 2.55 36.04 10.29
C PRO A 158 3.75 36.46 11.14
N SER A 159 4.86 35.74 10.99
CA SER A 159 6.12 35.98 11.68
C SER A 159 7.08 36.88 10.88
N GLN A 160 8.16 37.29 11.54
CA GLN A 160 9.30 38.00 10.96
C GLN A 160 10.02 37.19 9.86
N PRO A 161 10.85 37.83 9.00
CA PRO A 161 11.69 37.12 8.04
C PRO A 161 12.51 36.02 8.73
N ALA A 162 12.55 34.84 8.10
CA ALA A 162 13.22 33.66 8.63
C ALA A 162 14.74 33.90 8.82
N PRO A 163 15.38 33.24 9.81
CA PRO A 163 16.83 33.20 9.89
C PRO A 163 17.40 32.56 8.61
N VAL A 164 18.48 33.15 8.09
CA VAL A 164 19.21 32.65 6.91
C VAL A 164 19.77 31.27 7.22
N SER A 165 19.76 30.34 6.25
CA SER A 165 20.32 29.00 6.47
C SER A 165 21.84 29.03 6.46
N VAL A 166 22.47 28.17 7.28
CA VAL A 166 23.94 28.04 7.36
C VAL A 166 24.52 27.69 5.99
N LEU A 167 23.83 26.86 5.19
CA LEU A 167 24.24 26.53 3.83
C LEU A 167 24.23 27.77 2.94
N ASP A 168 23.21 28.63 3.04
CA ASP A 168 23.09 29.84 2.23
C ASP A 168 24.28 30.79 2.45
N GLU A 169 24.84 30.85 3.66
CA GLU A 169 26.02 31.67 3.97
C GLU A 169 27.32 31.02 3.49
N LEU A 170 27.41 29.69 3.56
CA LEU A 170 28.54 28.91 3.06
C LEU A 170 28.65 28.94 1.53
N GLU A 171 27.53 28.85 0.79
CA GLU A 171 27.54 28.95 -0.68
C GLU A 171 28.08 30.29 -1.21
N LYS A 172 27.95 31.35 -0.42
CA LYS A 172 28.44 32.70 -0.76
C LYS A 172 29.93 32.89 -0.47
N THR A 173 30.58 31.96 0.22
CA THR A 173 31.93 32.14 0.79
C THR A 173 32.91 31.03 0.42
N VAL A 174 32.45 29.78 0.35
CA VAL A 174 33.25 28.61 -0.04
C VAL A 174 33.55 28.63 -1.54
N GLN A 175 34.76 28.22 -1.93
CA GLN A 175 35.14 28.07 -3.33
C GLN A 175 34.89 26.63 -3.82
N PRO A 176 34.52 26.40 -5.09
CA PRO A 176 34.31 25.04 -5.60
C PRO A 176 35.55 24.13 -5.44
N ALA A 177 35.31 22.84 -5.19
CA ALA A 177 36.35 21.82 -5.19
C ALA A 177 37.00 21.66 -6.58
N SER A 178 38.29 21.30 -6.63
CA SER A 178 38.94 20.94 -7.90
C SER A 178 38.48 19.55 -8.36
N GLN A 179 38.53 19.31 -9.67
CA GLN A 179 38.09 18.05 -10.25
C GLN A 179 38.99 16.88 -9.77
N GLU A 180 40.29 17.13 -9.64
CA GLU A 180 41.27 16.18 -9.12
C GLU A 180 41.00 15.81 -7.65
N ALA A 181 40.52 16.74 -6.84
CA ALA A 181 40.18 16.51 -5.45
C ALA A 181 38.89 15.69 -5.29
N LEU A 182 37.89 15.92 -6.16
CA LEU A 182 36.68 15.09 -6.23
C LEU A 182 37.01 13.67 -6.73
N ASP A 183 37.87 13.54 -7.74
CA ASP A 183 38.25 12.25 -8.31
C ASP A 183 39.19 11.45 -7.38
N ALA A 184 39.97 12.11 -6.52
CA ALA A 184 40.70 11.45 -5.44
C ALA A 184 39.74 10.72 -4.48
N ILE A 185 38.59 11.30 -4.12
CA ILE A 185 37.58 10.61 -3.30
C ILE A 185 36.89 9.51 -4.10
N ARG A 186 36.51 9.76 -5.35
CA ARG A 186 35.88 8.74 -6.20
C ARG A 186 36.79 7.53 -6.44
N SER A 187 38.11 7.70 -6.40
CA SER A 187 39.07 6.60 -6.45
C SER A 187 38.99 5.62 -5.26
N THR A 188 38.40 6.04 -4.13
CA THR A 188 38.08 5.15 -3.00
C THR A 188 36.79 4.34 -3.21
N GLY A 189 36.07 4.58 -4.31
CA GLY A 189 34.74 4.05 -4.61
C GLY A 189 33.58 4.90 -4.06
N ALA A 190 33.86 5.89 -3.20
CA ALA A 190 32.84 6.74 -2.60
C ALA A 190 32.26 7.76 -3.59
N LEU A 191 30.96 8.08 -3.46
CA LEU A 191 30.38 9.18 -4.23
C LEU A 191 30.79 10.52 -3.61
N ALA A 192 31.28 11.44 -4.44
CA ALA A 192 31.51 12.84 -4.10
C ALA A 192 30.88 13.72 -5.19
N MET A 193 29.89 14.53 -4.80
CA MET A 193 29.09 15.38 -5.69
C MET A 193 28.77 16.73 -5.05
N PRO A 194 28.73 17.83 -5.82
CA PRO A 194 28.14 19.10 -5.38
C PRO A 194 26.67 18.97 -4.91
N LEU A 195 26.16 19.92 -4.11
CA LEU A 195 24.74 19.99 -3.74
C LEU A 195 23.82 20.16 -4.97
N ASP A 196 24.26 20.96 -5.95
CA ASP A 196 23.61 21.12 -7.25
C ASP A 196 24.67 21.43 -8.33
N MET A 197 24.26 21.64 -9.59
CA MET A 197 25.16 21.90 -10.73
C MET A 197 26.08 23.15 -10.62
N LYS A 198 25.90 23.99 -9.61
CA LYS A 198 26.59 25.29 -9.40
C LYS A 198 27.10 25.49 -7.97
N SER A 199 26.50 24.84 -6.97
CA SER A 199 26.90 24.98 -5.57
C SER A 199 28.37 24.59 -5.35
N PRO A 200 29.16 25.39 -4.59
CA PRO A 200 30.54 25.05 -4.24
C PRO A 200 30.63 23.96 -3.15
N LEU A 201 29.50 23.64 -2.50
CA LEU A 201 29.41 22.72 -1.37
C LEU A 201 29.19 21.28 -1.85
N VAL A 202 29.78 20.31 -1.15
CA VAL A 202 29.89 18.90 -1.57
C VAL A 202 29.27 17.97 -0.53
N GLN A 203 28.53 16.96 -1.02
CA GLN A 203 28.15 15.77 -0.27
C GLN A 203 29.10 14.61 -0.58
N VAL A 204 29.45 13.82 0.45
CA VAL A 204 30.30 12.63 0.30
C VAL A 204 29.62 11.41 0.93
N ASN A 205 29.51 10.33 0.16
CA ASN A 205 28.87 9.07 0.56
C ASN A 205 29.82 7.88 0.43
N PHE A 206 30.40 7.45 1.56
CA PHE A 206 31.23 6.26 1.66
C PHE A 206 30.41 4.97 1.94
N ARG A 207 29.16 5.07 2.41
CA ARG A 207 28.30 3.89 2.71
C ARG A 207 28.15 2.96 1.51
N ILE A 208 28.20 3.51 0.29
CA ILE A 208 28.12 2.75 -0.98
C ILE A 208 29.26 1.72 -1.11
N VAL A 209 30.44 2.02 -0.55
CA VAL A 209 31.58 1.08 -0.45
C VAL A 209 31.61 0.35 0.89
N GLY A 210 30.90 0.89 1.89
CA GLY A 210 30.57 0.26 3.17
C GLY A 210 31.79 -0.26 3.91
N ALA A 211 31.77 -1.55 4.25
CA ALA A 211 32.81 -2.22 5.03
C ALA A 211 34.21 -2.25 4.38
N ASN A 212 34.41 -1.71 3.18
CA ASN A 212 35.73 -1.53 2.59
C ASN A 212 36.42 -0.21 2.99
N ILE A 213 35.69 0.72 3.62
CA ILE A 213 36.23 2.01 4.10
C ILE A 213 36.61 1.91 5.58
N ALA A 214 37.79 2.40 5.90
CA ALA A 214 38.43 2.48 7.20
C ALA A 214 39.18 3.82 7.35
N ASP A 215 39.84 4.01 8.49
CA ASP A 215 40.35 5.34 8.92
C ASP A 215 41.39 5.96 7.98
N ASP A 216 42.07 5.16 7.14
CA ASP A 216 43.07 5.65 6.20
C ASP A 216 42.44 6.31 4.95
N GLN A 217 41.36 5.79 4.37
CA GLN A 217 40.73 6.37 3.17
C GLN A 217 40.11 7.76 3.42
N LEU A 218 39.82 8.12 4.68
CA LEU A 218 39.37 9.48 5.03
C LEU A 218 40.38 10.58 4.65
N ALA A 219 41.65 10.26 4.42
CA ALA A 219 42.63 11.24 3.92
C ALA A 219 42.28 11.81 2.53
N ALA A 220 41.39 11.17 1.78
CA ALA A 220 40.88 11.73 0.52
C ALA A 220 40.05 13.01 0.73
N LEU A 221 39.52 13.25 1.94
CA LEU A 221 38.75 14.45 2.27
C LEU A 221 39.61 15.71 2.42
N ASP A 222 40.92 15.56 2.67
CA ASP A 222 41.85 16.67 2.94
C ASP A 222 41.84 17.73 1.81
N GLY A 223 41.57 17.32 0.57
CA GLY A 223 41.51 18.17 -0.62
C GLY A 223 40.19 18.94 -0.82
N ILE A 224 39.13 18.63 -0.07
CA ILE A 224 37.81 19.30 -0.17
C ILE A 224 37.19 19.65 1.19
N LYS A 225 38.00 19.66 2.26
CA LYS A 225 37.56 19.81 3.66
C LYS A 225 36.65 21.02 3.93
N ASP A 226 36.82 22.10 3.15
CA ASP A 226 36.10 23.36 3.32
C ASP A 226 34.76 23.34 2.55
N GLN A 227 34.57 22.36 1.65
CA GLN A 227 33.38 22.14 0.83
C GLN A 227 32.45 21.07 1.41
N VAL A 228 32.95 20.09 2.18
CA VAL A 228 32.12 19.00 2.72
C VAL A 228 31.11 19.54 3.74
N THR A 229 29.83 19.43 3.40
CA THR A 229 28.71 19.80 4.29
C THR A 229 27.87 18.62 4.74
N TRP A 230 27.79 17.55 3.93
CA TRP A 230 27.12 16.29 4.26
C TRP A 230 28.10 15.13 4.08
N LEU A 231 28.29 14.31 5.11
CA LEU A 231 29.22 13.17 5.09
C LEU A 231 28.56 11.91 5.64
N ASN A 232 28.59 10.85 4.85
CA ASN A 232 28.04 9.56 5.23
C ASN A 232 29.07 8.44 5.26
N LEU A 233 29.31 7.94 6.48
CA LEU A 233 30.22 6.88 6.86
C LEU A 233 29.47 5.68 7.46
N ALA A 234 28.14 5.60 7.29
CA ALA A 234 27.35 4.49 7.79
C ALA A 234 27.86 3.14 7.24
N GLU A 235 27.82 2.10 8.07
CA GLU A 235 28.19 0.72 7.72
C GLU A 235 29.64 0.55 7.22
N THR A 236 30.52 1.51 7.54
CA THR A 236 31.96 1.46 7.33
C THR A 236 32.72 0.93 8.56
N LYS A 237 34.02 0.65 8.39
CA LYS A 237 34.94 0.24 9.48
C LYS A 237 35.61 1.45 10.18
N ILE A 238 35.04 2.65 10.08
CA ILE A 238 35.57 3.84 10.75
C ILE A 238 35.57 3.66 12.28
N THR A 239 36.66 4.09 12.91
CA THR A 239 36.88 4.07 14.36
C THR A 239 37.06 5.49 14.90
N ASP A 240 37.20 5.63 16.23
CA ASP A 240 37.45 6.91 16.89
C ASP A 240 38.68 7.65 16.32
N ALA A 241 39.69 6.89 15.85
CA ALA A 241 40.88 7.45 15.21
C ALA A 241 40.61 8.02 13.80
N GLY A 242 39.61 7.51 13.08
CA GLY A 242 39.09 8.13 11.86
C GLY A 242 38.26 9.37 12.17
N LEU A 243 37.45 9.34 13.24
CA LEU A 243 36.64 10.48 13.67
C LEU A 243 37.50 11.71 14.05
N ALA A 244 38.70 11.48 14.58
CA ALA A 244 39.70 12.52 14.83
C ALA A 244 40.08 13.35 13.58
N LYS A 245 39.99 12.78 12.37
CA LYS A 245 40.22 13.51 11.11
C LYS A 245 39.06 14.44 10.76
N LEU A 246 37.82 14.06 11.09
CA LEU A 246 36.62 14.83 10.74
C LEU A 246 36.55 16.17 11.47
N ALA A 247 37.25 16.32 12.59
CA ALA A 247 37.45 17.58 13.30
C ALA A 247 38.10 18.69 12.43
N SER A 248 38.64 18.35 11.25
CA SER A 248 39.19 19.28 10.27
C SER A 248 38.23 19.74 9.17
N LEU A 249 36.95 19.34 9.22
CA LEU A 249 35.87 19.70 8.29
C LEU A 249 35.00 20.84 8.86
N PRO A 250 35.38 22.12 8.75
CA PRO A 250 34.74 23.22 9.48
C PRO A 250 33.26 23.44 9.13
N ASN A 251 32.83 22.98 7.95
CA ASN A 251 31.53 23.28 7.36
C ASN A 251 30.55 22.09 7.39
N LEU A 252 30.89 21.02 8.13
CA LEU A 252 30.05 19.83 8.22
C LEU A 252 28.74 20.12 8.98
N THR A 253 27.62 20.05 8.25
CA THR A 253 26.26 20.24 8.79
C THR A 253 25.53 18.93 9.09
N SER A 254 25.90 17.83 8.43
CA SER A 254 25.28 16.52 8.62
C SER A 254 26.32 15.39 8.60
N LEU A 255 26.29 14.55 9.64
CA LEU A 255 27.21 13.43 9.83
C LEU A 255 26.45 12.14 10.15
N HIS A 256 26.63 11.14 9.28
CA HIS A 256 26.05 9.80 9.39
C HIS A 256 27.14 8.78 9.78
N LEU A 257 27.01 8.15 10.95
CA LEU A 257 27.93 7.18 11.56
C LEU A 257 27.24 5.86 11.94
N GLU A 258 26.09 5.55 11.33
CA GLU A 258 25.27 4.38 11.64
C GLU A 258 26.05 3.07 11.56
N LYS A 259 25.93 2.20 12.59
CA LYS A 259 26.60 0.88 12.69
C LYS A 259 28.14 0.89 12.55
N THR A 260 28.79 2.03 12.83
CA THR A 260 30.27 2.16 12.80
C THR A 260 30.94 1.68 14.11
N GLY A 261 32.27 1.70 14.14
CA GLY A 261 33.07 1.30 15.32
C GLY A 261 33.11 2.31 16.47
N ILE A 262 32.47 3.49 16.32
CA ILE A 262 32.60 4.66 17.21
C ILE A 262 32.17 4.40 18.66
N THR A 263 32.92 4.97 19.59
CA THR A 263 32.71 4.94 21.04
C THR A 263 32.66 6.36 21.63
N ASP A 264 32.51 6.47 22.96
CA ASP A 264 32.58 7.73 23.69
C ASP A 264 33.87 8.53 23.43
N ALA A 265 34.98 7.85 23.14
CA ALA A 265 36.26 8.49 22.84
C ALA A 265 36.23 9.26 21.51
N GLY A 266 35.50 8.76 20.51
CA GLY A 266 35.35 9.46 19.22
C GLY A 266 34.62 10.78 19.35
N LEU A 267 33.57 10.85 20.19
CA LEU A 267 32.74 12.04 20.33
C LEU A 267 33.47 13.27 20.86
N GLU A 268 34.61 13.11 21.55
CA GLU A 268 35.48 14.23 21.90
C GLU A 268 35.95 15.02 20.67
N HIS A 269 36.17 14.36 19.53
CA HIS A 269 36.62 15.01 18.31
C HIS A 269 35.54 15.84 17.60
N LEU A 270 34.26 15.61 17.89
CA LEU A 270 33.16 16.34 17.24
C LEU A 270 32.94 17.76 17.81
N LYS A 271 33.49 18.07 18.98
CA LYS A 271 33.35 19.38 19.69
C LYS A 271 33.56 20.62 18.81
N GLY A 272 34.47 20.53 17.84
CA GLY A 272 34.82 21.63 16.93
C GLY A 272 33.81 21.93 15.82
N LEU A 273 32.87 21.02 15.55
CA LEU A 273 31.97 21.08 14.39
C LEU A 273 30.75 21.97 14.66
N GLN A 274 30.99 23.28 14.83
CA GLN A 274 29.98 24.24 15.26
C GLN A 274 28.82 24.42 14.27
N HIS A 275 28.96 24.00 13.01
CA HIS A 275 27.89 23.98 12.01
C HIS A 275 27.05 22.69 11.99
N LEU A 276 27.36 21.68 12.82
CA LEU A 276 26.70 20.38 12.77
C LEU A 276 25.25 20.45 13.30
N GLU A 277 24.29 20.26 12.39
CA GLU A 277 22.85 20.27 12.68
C GLU A 277 22.26 18.86 12.83
N TYR A 278 22.84 17.87 12.15
CA TYR A 278 22.38 16.48 12.13
C TYR A 278 23.52 15.51 12.46
N LEU A 279 23.29 14.61 13.42
CA LEU A 279 24.21 13.55 13.80
C LEU A 279 23.47 12.22 13.99
N ASN A 280 23.86 11.17 13.24
CA ASN A 280 23.32 9.82 13.44
C ASN A 280 24.37 8.85 13.98
N LEU A 281 24.12 8.35 15.18
CA LEU A 281 24.93 7.41 15.96
C LEU A 281 24.17 6.08 16.21
N TYR A 282 23.15 5.78 15.41
CA TYR A 282 22.41 4.52 15.43
C TYR A 282 23.35 3.30 15.44
N ALA A 283 23.14 2.38 16.39
CA ALA A 283 23.93 1.15 16.56
C ALA A 283 25.46 1.36 16.70
N THR A 284 25.89 2.50 17.24
CA THR A 284 27.29 2.72 17.70
C THR A 284 27.46 2.30 19.16
N LYS A 285 28.69 2.36 19.69
CA LYS A 285 29.03 1.97 21.07
C LYS A 285 29.05 3.15 22.05
N VAL A 286 28.41 4.26 21.68
CA VAL A 286 28.27 5.47 22.51
C VAL A 286 27.39 5.20 23.74
N THR A 287 27.75 5.80 24.86
CA THR A 287 27.05 5.78 26.16
C THR A 287 26.72 7.21 26.61
N ASP A 288 26.01 7.33 27.74
CA ASP A 288 25.76 8.62 28.42
C ASP A 288 27.03 9.46 28.67
N ALA A 289 28.20 8.82 28.85
CA ALA A 289 29.45 9.51 29.10
C ALA A 289 30.02 10.20 27.84
N GLY A 290 29.75 9.65 26.65
CA GLY A 290 30.09 10.26 25.37
C GLY A 290 29.20 11.45 25.03
N LEU A 291 27.91 11.44 25.42
CA LEU A 291 27.00 12.55 25.14
C LEU A 291 27.43 13.88 25.77
N ALA A 292 28.08 13.85 26.94
CA ALA A 292 28.65 15.05 27.56
C ALA A 292 29.69 15.77 26.68
N GLN A 293 30.29 15.07 25.71
CA GLN A 293 31.21 15.68 24.75
C GLN A 293 30.49 16.55 23.69
N LEU A 294 29.19 16.35 23.47
CA LEU A 294 28.40 17.03 22.44
C LEU A 294 27.75 18.33 22.93
N GLU A 295 27.76 18.62 24.23
CA GLU A 295 27.06 19.79 24.83
C GLU A 295 27.45 21.14 24.23
N GLY A 296 28.63 21.25 23.60
CA GLY A 296 29.11 22.44 22.91
C GLY A 296 28.50 22.70 21.52
N LEU A 297 27.75 21.75 20.95
CA LEU A 297 27.22 21.83 19.58
C LEU A 297 25.85 22.54 19.55
N LYS A 298 25.86 23.86 19.72
CA LYS A 298 24.62 24.65 19.90
C LYS A 298 23.70 24.72 18.69
N ASN A 299 24.18 24.33 17.50
CA ASN A 299 23.37 24.24 16.28
C ASN A 299 22.80 22.82 16.02
N LEU A 300 23.08 21.83 16.88
CA LEU A 300 22.59 20.46 16.69
C LEU A 300 21.06 20.38 16.89
N LYS A 301 20.34 20.09 15.80
CA LYS A 301 18.87 20.00 15.74
C LYS A 301 18.37 18.57 15.84
N SER A 302 19.12 17.60 15.32
CA SER A 302 18.72 16.19 15.23
C SER A 302 19.85 15.24 15.64
N LEU A 303 19.56 14.36 16.61
CA LEU A 303 20.48 13.36 17.12
C LEU A 303 19.79 11.98 17.19
N TYR A 304 20.33 10.99 16.47
CA TYR A 304 19.78 9.64 16.42
C TYR A 304 20.69 8.66 17.18
N LEU A 305 20.11 7.90 18.11
CA LEU A 305 20.82 7.10 19.13
C LEU A 305 20.23 5.71 19.37
N TRP A 306 19.29 5.24 18.55
CA TRP A 306 18.68 3.91 18.73
C TRP A 306 19.73 2.79 18.63
N GLN A 307 19.55 1.69 19.36
CA GLN A 307 20.55 0.60 19.49
C GLN A 307 21.98 1.03 19.94
N SER A 308 22.18 2.26 20.43
CA SER A 308 23.37 2.62 21.20
C SER A 308 23.23 2.23 22.68
N SER A 309 24.25 2.49 23.49
CA SER A 309 24.25 2.28 24.94
C SER A 309 23.84 3.54 25.74
N VAL A 310 23.18 4.51 25.10
CA VAL A 310 22.62 5.70 25.75
C VAL A 310 21.29 5.38 26.45
N THR A 311 21.10 5.92 27.66
CA THR A 311 19.85 5.87 28.40
C THR A 311 18.94 7.06 28.06
N PRO A 312 17.61 6.94 28.25
CA PRO A 312 16.70 8.09 28.19
C PRO A 312 17.15 9.26 29.09
N GLU A 313 17.69 8.95 30.27
CA GLU A 313 18.21 9.91 31.24
C GLU A 313 19.50 10.60 30.77
N GLY A 314 20.33 9.94 29.97
CA GLY A 314 21.49 10.53 29.29
C GLY A 314 21.09 11.47 28.17
N ALA A 315 20.18 11.00 27.30
CA ALA A 315 19.62 11.80 26.20
C ALA A 315 18.93 13.08 26.70
N GLU A 316 18.15 13.00 27.78
CA GLU A 316 17.40 14.14 28.31
C GLU A 316 18.31 15.22 28.93
N LYS A 317 19.44 14.84 29.53
CA LYS A 317 20.48 15.81 29.97
C LYS A 317 21.04 16.61 28.80
N LEU A 318 21.34 15.95 27.68
CA LEU A 318 21.89 16.64 26.51
C LEU A 318 20.90 17.64 25.90
N LYS A 319 19.59 17.32 25.87
CA LYS A 319 18.53 18.28 25.47
C LYS A 319 18.48 19.52 26.39
N GLN A 320 18.71 19.36 27.69
CA GLN A 320 18.77 20.49 28.63
C GLN A 320 19.98 21.41 28.35
N CYS A 321 21.06 20.88 27.75
CA CYS A 321 22.23 21.64 27.34
C CYS A 321 22.11 22.24 25.92
N ILE A 322 21.25 21.73 25.04
CA ILE A 322 21.08 22.17 23.63
C ILE A 322 19.60 22.43 23.33
N ALA A 323 19.20 23.70 23.37
CA ALA A 323 17.82 24.11 23.18
C ALA A 323 17.30 23.76 21.77
N GLY A 324 16.16 23.07 21.71
CA GLY A 324 15.53 22.63 20.45
C GLY A 324 16.06 21.31 19.87
N LEU A 325 17.02 20.64 20.53
CA LEU A 325 17.55 19.35 20.09
C LEU A 325 16.47 18.25 20.11
N ASN A 326 16.14 17.71 18.94
CA ASN A 326 15.37 16.48 18.82
C ASN A 326 16.29 15.26 18.97
N VAL A 327 15.95 14.32 19.85
CA VAL A 327 16.73 13.10 20.11
C VAL A 327 15.88 11.86 19.89
N ASN A 328 16.28 11.01 18.94
CA ASN A 328 15.57 9.81 18.55
C ASN A 328 16.27 8.54 19.09
N LEU A 329 15.66 7.93 20.12
CA LEU A 329 16.09 6.65 20.73
C LEU A 329 15.44 5.42 20.08
N GLY A 330 14.66 5.61 19.01
CA GLY A 330 13.90 4.58 18.30
C GLY A 330 12.61 4.15 19.00
N VAL A 331 11.74 3.49 18.25
CA VAL A 331 10.61 2.72 18.80
C VAL A 331 11.15 1.37 19.29
N ALA A 332 10.63 0.85 20.40
CA ALA A 332 11.08 -0.39 21.02
C ALA A 332 10.63 -1.65 20.25
N VAL A 333 11.11 -1.81 19.01
CA VAL A 333 10.95 -3.02 18.21
C VAL A 333 11.81 -4.13 18.81
N LYS A 334 11.17 -5.23 19.25
CA LYS A 334 11.89 -6.44 19.65
C LYS A 334 12.47 -7.14 18.42
N ALA A 335 13.78 -7.33 18.41
CA ALA A 335 14.48 -8.29 17.57
C ALA A 335 15.29 -9.23 18.47
N ASP A 336 15.35 -10.52 18.14
CA ASP A 336 15.90 -11.55 19.02
C ASP A 336 17.46 -11.51 19.09
N PRO A 337 18.05 -11.43 20.29
CA PRO A 337 19.48 -11.68 20.47
C PRO A 337 19.78 -13.17 20.69
N LYS A 338 20.96 -13.63 20.23
CA LYS A 338 21.56 -14.87 20.75
C LYS A 338 22.01 -14.66 22.22
N PRO A 339 22.11 -15.73 23.02
CA PRO A 339 21.71 -15.66 24.42
C PRO A 339 22.75 -15.04 25.37
N GLU A 340 22.28 -14.08 26.17
CA GLU A 340 22.85 -13.70 27.46
C GLU A 340 21.73 -13.65 28.54
N PRO A 341 22.04 -13.58 29.85
CA PRO A 341 21.33 -14.39 30.85
C PRO A 341 19.88 -13.97 31.17
N ASP A 342 19.05 -14.98 31.40
CA ASP A 342 17.59 -14.89 31.51
C ASP A 342 17.09 -13.99 32.66
N ALA A 343 16.29 -12.98 32.32
CA ALA A 343 15.60 -12.09 33.26
C ALA A 343 14.63 -12.80 34.23
N ASN A 344 14.29 -14.08 34.00
CA ASN A 344 13.60 -14.91 34.99
C ASN A 344 14.45 -15.17 36.25
N LEU A 345 15.78 -15.06 36.20
CA LEU A 345 16.66 -15.27 37.36
C LEU A 345 16.40 -14.25 38.48
N ALA A 346 16.06 -13.00 38.14
CA ALA A 346 15.67 -11.98 39.13
C ALA A 346 14.38 -12.36 39.89
N LYS A 347 13.47 -13.09 39.23
CA LYS A 347 12.21 -13.58 39.83
C LYS A 347 12.42 -14.74 40.80
N LEU A 348 13.61 -15.36 40.82
CA LEU A 348 13.98 -16.44 41.73
C LEU A 348 14.60 -15.94 43.04
N ALA A 349 15.01 -14.67 43.13
CA ALA A 349 15.59 -14.10 44.35
C ALA A 349 14.74 -14.28 45.63
N PRO A 350 13.39 -14.20 45.61
CA PRO A 350 12.55 -14.44 46.80
C PRO A 350 12.53 -15.89 47.31
N PHE A 351 13.09 -16.84 46.56
CA PHE A 351 13.05 -18.28 46.89
C PHE A 351 14.33 -18.79 47.55
N PHE A 352 15.33 -17.93 47.77
CA PHE A 352 16.56 -18.25 48.47
C PHE A 352 16.68 -17.44 49.76
N ASP A 353 17.25 -18.05 50.80
CA ASP A 353 17.58 -17.35 52.04
C ASP A 353 18.70 -16.30 51.79
N ALA A 354 18.61 -15.13 52.42
CA ALA A 354 19.57 -14.04 52.28
C ALA A 354 20.97 -14.41 52.80
N GLU A 355 21.04 -15.36 53.75
CA GLU A 355 22.31 -15.92 54.21
C GLU A 355 22.99 -16.85 53.20
N SER A 356 22.25 -17.35 52.19
CA SER A 356 22.72 -18.37 51.26
C SER A 356 23.88 -17.90 50.36
N CYS A 357 24.74 -18.84 49.98
CA CYS A 357 25.88 -18.55 49.10
C CYS A 357 25.42 -18.05 47.72
N CYS A 358 24.26 -18.49 47.23
CA CYS A 358 23.69 -18.04 45.96
C CYS A 358 23.28 -16.56 46.00
N ALA A 359 22.63 -16.09 47.07
CA ALA A 359 22.25 -14.68 47.22
C ALA A 359 23.48 -13.75 47.20
N LYS A 360 24.56 -14.16 47.87
CA LYS A 360 25.82 -13.40 47.95
C LYS A 360 26.63 -13.45 46.63
N ALA A 361 26.54 -14.54 45.87
CA ALA A 361 27.11 -14.64 44.52
C ALA A 361 26.33 -13.77 43.49
N PHE A 362 24.99 -13.77 43.55
CA PHE A 362 24.13 -12.90 42.75
C PHE A 362 24.45 -11.42 42.98
N ALA A 363 24.52 -10.99 44.24
CA ALA A 363 24.83 -9.61 44.61
C ALA A 363 26.26 -9.15 44.24
N SER A 364 27.11 -10.05 43.75
CA SER A 364 28.48 -9.77 43.31
C SER A 364 28.79 -10.21 41.87
N ALA A 365 27.75 -10.53 41.09
CA ALA A 365 27.81 -10.86 39.66
C ALA A 365 28.87 -11.93 39.29
N LYS A 366 29.03 -12.97 40.13
CA LYS A 366 29.90 -14.13 39.84
C LYS A 366 29.12 -15.42 39.76
N ALA A 367 29.49 -16.29 38.81
CA ALA A 367 28.92 -17.62 38.66
C ALA A 367 29.22 -18.51 39.88
N CYS A 368 28.23 -19.34 40.27
CA CYS A 368 28.30 -20.21 41.44
C CYS A 368 29.15 -21.48 41.21
N ASP A 369 30.48 -21.36 41.22
CA ASP A 369 31.41 -22.48 40.94
C ASP A 369 31.92 -23.22 42.21
N HIS A 370 31.02 -23.60 43.12
CA HIS A 370 31.38 -24.36 44.33
C HIS A 370 31.08 -25.87 44.20
N ASP A 371 32.05 -26.71 44.56
CA ASP A 371 32.02 -28.15 44.30
C ASP A 371 30.88 -28.92 45.00
N CYS A 372 30.41 -28.44 46.15
CA CYS A 372 29.23 -28.99 46.84
C CYS A 372 27.96 -28.97 45.96
N CYS A 373 27.83 -28.00 45.05
CA CYS A 373 26.73 -27.97 44.08
C CYS A 373 26.98 -28.93 42.91
N LYS A 374 28.23 -29.09 42.48
CA LYS A 374 28.62 -30.06 41.43
C LYS A 374 28.37 -31.50 41.88
N GLU A 375 28.73 -31.85 43.11
CA GLU A 375 28.51 -33.20 43.67
C GLU A 375 27.02 -33.57 43.83
N ALA A 376 26.16 -32.58 44.11
CA ALA A 376 24.71 -32.80 44.20
C ALA A 376 24.10 -32.96 42.80
N ALA A 377 24.44 -32.06 41.87
CA ALA A 377 24.00 -32.14 40.48
C ALA A 377 24.44 -33.44 39.78
N ALA A 378 25.67 -33.92 40.04
CA ALA A 378 26.20 -35.19 39.54
C ALA A 378 25.45 -36.43 40.08
N LYS A 379 24.59 -36.27 41.09
CA LYS A 379 23.71 -37.31 41.66
C LYS A 379 22.23 -37.09 41.30
N GLY A 380 21.90 -36.01 40.57
CA GLY A 380 20.52 -35.62 40.25
C GLY A 380 19.76 -34.99 41.43
N GLU A 381 20.45 -34.58 42.50
CA GLU A 381 19.86 -34.05 43.73
C GLU A 381 20.05 -32.53 43.86
N VAL A 382 19.09 -31.85 44.49
CA VAL A 382 19.23 -30.44 44.87
C VAL A 382 19.88 -30.35 46.25
N CYS A 383 20.94 -29.54 46.38
CA CYS A 383 21.67 -29.38 47.64
C CYS A 383 20.75 -29.01 48.82
N ALA A 384 20.75 -29.84 49.87
CA ALA A 384 19.83 -29.72 51.01
C ALA A 384 19.95 -28.40 51.80
N LYS A 385 21.05 -27.65 51.64
CA LYS A 385 21.22 -26.30 52.23
C LYS A 385 20.53 -25.18 51.44
N CYS A 386 19.98 -25.47 50.26
CA CYS A 386 19.40 -24.46 49.36
C CYS A 386 17.86 -24.43 49.32
N ASN A 387 17.15 -25.29 50.06
CA ASN A 387 15.67 -25.32 50.04
C ASN A 387 15.04 -25.55 51.43
N PRO A 388 14.84 -24.50 52.23
CA PRO A 388 14.06 -24.56 53.49
C PRO A 388 12.53 -24.50 53.27
N GLY A 389 12.03 -24.43 52.03
CA GLY A 389 10.64 -24.10 51.68
C GLY A 389 9.55 -25.09 52.12
N ALA A 390 9.92 -26.21 52.74
CA ALA A 390 8.98 -27.20 53.30
C ALA A 390 8.20 -26.66 54.52
N GLU A 391 8.76 -25.72 55.27
CA GLU A 391 8.15 -25.14 56.48
C GLU A 391 6.99 -24.18 56.12
N ALA A 392 7.20 -23.28 55.16
CA ALA A 392 6.19 -22.33 54.72
C ALA A 392 4.94 -23.02 54.13
N LYS A 393 5.13 -24.07 53.32
CA LYS A 393 4.03 -24.83 52.71
C LYS A 393 3.13 -25.53 53.75
N LYS A 394 3.67 -25.95 54.90
CA LYS A 394 2.86 -26.50 56.01
C LYS A 394 1.97 -25.45 56.68
N LYS A 395 2.44 -24.20 56.83
CA LYS A 395 1.69 -23.12 57.49
C LYS A 395 0.49 -22.66 56.66
N VAL A 396 0.62 -22.59 55.34
CA VAL A 396 -0.50 -22.25 54.43
C VAL A 396 -1.56 -23.36 54.37
N ALA A 397 -1.15 -24.63 54.39
CA ALA A 397 -2.08 -25.76 54.37
C ALA A 397 -3.04 -25.82 55.57
N ALA A 398 -2.66 -25.24 56.72
CA ALA A 398 -3.47 -25.23 57.94
C ALA A 398 -4.66 -24.24 57.92
N LEU A 399 -4.83 -23.47 56.84
CA LEU A 399 -5.89 -22.45 56.70
C LEU A 399 -7.11 -22.92 55.89
N PHE A 400 -7.08 -24.15 55.36
CA PHE A 400 -8.19 -24.77 54.63
C PHE A 400 -8.90 -25.81 55.49
N ASP A 401 -10.24 -25.82 55.46
CA ASP A 401 -11.01 -26.86 56.14
C ASP A 401 -10.86 -28.19 55.38
N ALA A 402 -10.64 -29.29 56.11
CA ALA A 402 -10.05 -30.53 55.58
C ALA A 402 -10.87 -31.25 54.49
N GLU A 403 -12.19 -31.05 54.44
CA GLU A 403 -13.06 -31.62 53.41
C GLU A 403 -13.07 -30.84 52.09
N SER A 404 -12.54 -29.61 52.07
CA SER A 404 -12.58 -28.73 50.90
C SER A 404 -11.83 -29.31 49.69
N CYS A 405 -12.36 -29.04 48.49
CA CYS A 405 -11.75 -29.49 47.24
C CYS A 405 -10.30 -28.98 47.10
N CYS A 406 -10.02 -27.77 47.60
CA CYS A 406 -8.68 -27.18 47.58
C CYS A 406 -7.68 -27.93 48.48
N ALA A 407 -8.10 -28.35 49.69
CA ALA A 407 -7.23 -29.14 50.57
C ALA A 407 -6.87 -30.50 49.94
N LYS A 408 -7.84 -31.15 49.30
CA LYS A 408 -7.63 -32.42 48.58
C LYS A 408 -6.76 -32.24 47.33
N ALA A 409 -6.98 -31.19 46.54
CA ALA A 409 -6.16 -30.86 45.37
C ALA A 409 -4.68 -30.64 45.75
N LEU A 410 -4.41 -29.84 46.80
CA LEU A 410 -3.05 -29.61 47.30
C LEU A 410 -2.40 -30.90 47.81
N ALA A 411 -3.15 -31.77 48.50
CA ALA A 411 -2.64 -33.06 48.96
C ALA A 411 -2.24 -34.00 47.80
N THR A 412 -2.91 -33.87 46.65
CA THR A 412 -2.55 -34.55 45.38
C THR A 412 -1.52 -33.79 44.53
N GLY A 413 -1.05 -32.61 44.96
CA GLY A 413 -0.04 -31.82 44.26
C GLY A 413 -0.54 -30.89 43.15
N ASN A 414 -1.86 -30.80 42.91
CA ASN A 414 -2.45 -29.96 41.87
C ASN A 414 -2.84 -28.57 42.39
N ALA A 415 -2.65 -27.55 41.55
CA ALA A 415 -2.99 -26.15 41.85
C ALA A 415 -4.38 -25.76 41.29
N CYS A 416 -5.15 -24.99 42.05
CA CYS A 416 -6.48 -24.52 41.64
C CYS A 416 -6.37 -23.30 40.71
N GLY A 417 -6.93 -23.40 39.49
CA GLY A 417 -6.67 -22.45 38.40
C GLY A 417 -7.50 -21.15 38.36
N HIS A 418 -8.51 -20.97 39.22
CA HIS A 418 -9.45 -19.84 39.13
C HIS A 418 -8.86 -18.50 39.62
N ASP A 419 -9.20 -17.41 38.94
CA ASP A 419 -8.55 -16.12 39.17
C ASP A 419 -8.89 -15.45 40.51
N CYS A 420 -10.08 -15.66 41.10
CA CYS A 420 -10.35 -15.13 42.46
C CYS A 420 -9.40 -15.70 43.51
N CYS A 421 -8.92 -16.94 43.32
CA CYS A 421 -7.96 -17.57 44.21
C CYS A 421 -6.55 -17.00 44.00
N LYS A 422 -6.20 -16.63 42.75
CA LYS A 422 -4.93 -15.94 42.44
C LYS A 422 -4.93 -14.53 43.04
N GLU A 423 -6.01 -13.76 42.82
CA GLU A 423 -6.15 -12.39 43.34
C GLU A 423 -6.17 -12.33 44.88
N ALA A 424 -6.91 -13.23 45.54
CA ALA A 424 -6.91 -13.31 46.99
C ALA A 424 -5.52 -13.72 47.52
N SER A 425 -4.91 -14.77 46.96
CA SER A 425 -3.59 -15.23 47.40
C SER A 425 -2.48 -14.20 47.14
N ALA A 426 -2.60 -13.37 46.10
CA ALA A 426 -1.68 -12.26 45.82
C ALA A 426 -1.77 -11.12 46.87
N LYS A 427 -2.89 -11.03 47.60
CA LYS A 427 -3.10 -10.11 48.73
C LYS A 427 -2.79 -10.74 50.10
N GLY A 428 -2.38 -12.02 50.13
CA GLY A 428 -2.19 -12.79 51.36
C GLY A 428 -3.50 -13.33 51.97
N GLU A 429 -4.60 -13.29 51.23
CA GLU A 429 -5.95 -13.64 51.66
C GLU A 429 -6.42 -14.98 51.06
N VAL A 430 -7.56 -15.50 51.54
CA VAL A 430 -8.24 -16.67 50.94
C VAL A 430 -9.55 -16.22 50.28
N CYS A 431 -9.86 -16.71 49.07
CA CYS A 431 -11.06 -16.27 48.34
C CYS A 431 -12.33 -16.72 49.08
N LEU A 432 -12.99 -15.79 49.78
CA LEU A 432 -14.16 -16.04 50.63
C LEU A 432 -15.36 -16.65 49.89
N LYS A 433 -15.44 -16.52 48.56
CA LYS A 433 -16.43 -17.23 47.74
C LYS A 433 -16.25 -18.75 47.74
N CYS A 434 -15.03 -19.23 47.95
CA CYS A 434 -14.68 -20.66 47.96
C CYS A 434 -14.36 -21.20 49.36
N ASN A 435 -14.04 -20.33 50.32
CA ASN A 435 -14.01 -20.66 51.75
C ASN A 435 -14.78 -19.61 52.58
N PRO A 436 -16.13 -19.69 52.64
CA PRO A 436 -16.95 -18.69 53.33
C PRO A 436 -16.77 -18.67 54.85
N GLY A 437 -16.21 -19.72 55.45
CA GLY A 437 -15.91 -19.78 56.89
C GLY A 437 -14.64 -19.02 57.32
N ALA A 438 -13.86 -18.49 56.39
CA ALA A 438 -12.57 -17.85 56.70
C ALA A 438 -12.69 -16.39 57.19
N ALA A 439 -13.82 -15.71 56.93
CA ALA A 439 -13.97 -14.27 57.20
C ALA A 439 -13.78 -13.90 58.68
N GLU A 440 -14.28 -14.73 59.61
CA GLU A 440 -14.13 -14.49 61.06
C GLU A 440 -12.68 -14.71 61.54
N LYS A 441 -11.93 -15.61 60.89
CA LYS A 441 -10.52 -15.90 61.21
C LYS A 441 -9.59 -14.76 60.78
N GLN A 442 -9.84 -14.15 59.62
CA GLN A 442 -9.03 -13.01 59.12
C GLN A 442 -9.23 -11.74 59.97
N LYS A 443 -10.47 -11.46 60.40
CA LYS A 443 -10.78 -10.27 61.21
C LYS A 443 -10.01 -10.20 62.53
N ALA A 444 -9.68 -11.36 63.11
CA ALA A 444 -8.89 -11.44 64.34
C ALA A 444 -7.41 -11.01 64.19
N GLN A 445 -6.89 -10.84 62.97
CA GLN A 445 -5.53 -10.37 62.73
C GLN A 445 -5.41 -8.86 62.46
N THR A 446 -6.48 -8.19 61.99
CA THR A 446 -6.44 -6.76 61.64
C THR A 446 -6.47 -5.83 62.85
N ASP A 447 -7.11 -6.25 63.94
CA ASP A 447 -7.38 -5.38 65.10
C ASP A 447 -6.15 -5.21 66.04
N ALA A 448 -4.98 -5.70 65.64
CA ALA A 448 -3.77 -5.80 66.47
C ALA A 448 -2.70 -4.70 66.21
N ALA A 449 -2.94 -3.72 65.33
CA ALA A 449 -1.89 -2.84 64.81
C ALA A 449 -2.26 -1.34 64.71
N GLN A 450 -2.36 -0.63 65.85
CA GLN A 450 -2.35 0.85 65.92
C GLN A 450 -1.67 1.39 67.20
N PRO A 451 -0.85 2.45 67.08
CA PRO A 451 -0.51 3.37 68.18
C PRO A 451 -1.00 4.82 67.93
N ALA A 452 -0.97 5.68 68.97
CA ALA A 452 -1.63 6.99 69.04
C ALA A 452 -0.66 8.19 69.26
N PRO A 453 -1.10 9.48 69.15
CA PRO A 453 -0.24 10.67 69.02
C PRO A 453 -0.16 11.60 70.27
N PRO A 454 0.66 12.67 70.23
CA PRO A 454 0.65 13.81 71.19
C PRO A 454 0.46 15.22 70.55
N GLU A 455 0.35 16.26 71.39
CA GLU A 455 0.07 17.70 71.06
C GLU A 455 1.36 18.60 71.04
N THR A 456 1.42 19.96 71.04
CA THR A 456 0.47 21.07 71.36
C THR A 456 0.85 22.43 70.69
N ALA A 457 0.02 23.48 70.87
CA ALA A 457 0.17 24.88 70.40
C ALA A 457 0.90 25.79 71.47
N PRO A 458 0.87 27.17 71.53
CA PRO A 458 0.02 28.23 70.90
C PRO A 458 0.80 29.55 70.47
N PRO A 459 0.22 30.79 70.38
CA PRO A 459 -0.90 31.33 69.56
C PRO A 459 -0.62 32.72 68.84
N ALA A 460 -1.70 33.34 68.30
CA ALA A 460 -1.92 34.77 67.92
C ALA A 460 -1.51 35.24 66.50
N GLU A 461 -2.21 36.15 65.79
CA GLU A 461 -3.49 36.88 66.02
C GLU A 461 -4.17 37.31 64.68
N ALA A 462 -5.31 38.02 64.70
CA ALA A 462 -6.12 38.51 63.55
C ALA A 462 -6.42 40.04 63.68
N PRO A 463 -7.25 40.79 62.89
CA PRO A 463 -8.21 40.40 61.82
C PRO A 463 -8.44 41.42 60.63
N ALA A 464 -9.50 41.17 59.83
CA ALA A 464 -10.42 42.14 59.16
C ALA A 464 -10.14 42.76 57.76
N ALA A 465 -11.22 43.32 57.16
CA ALA A 465 -11.42 43.94 55.84
C ALA A 465 -12.13 45.33 56.02
N PRO A 466 -12.70 46.10 55.03
CA PRO A 466 -12.96 45.88 53.59
C PRO A 466 -12.64 47.10 52.65
N ALA A 467 -13.32 47.24 51.50
CA ALA A 467 -13.12 48.25 50.43
C ALA A 467 -13.75 49.65 50.71
N PRO A 468 -13.47 50.70 49.88
CA PRO A 468 -14.36 51.01 48.72
C PRO A 468 -13.68 51.68 47.48
N ALA A 469 -14.50 52.04 46.48
CA ALA A 469 -14.23 52.97 45.34
C ALA A 469 -14.79 54.41 45.67
N PRO A 470 -14.90 55.43 44.78
CA PRO A 470 -14.67 55.55 43.32
C PRO A 470 -13.94 56.85 42.85
N GLU A 471 -13.89 57.15 41.53
CA GLU A 471 -14.22 58.48 40.94
C GLU A 471 -14.23 58.53 39.38
N GLN A 472 -14.90 59.55 38.81
CA GLN A 472 -14.95 59.97 37.39
C GLN A 472 -14.96 61.52 37.33
N PRO A 473 -14.41 62.20 36.31
CA PRO A 473 -15.21 62.68 35.14
C PRO A 473 -14.38 62.73 33.81
N ALA A 474 -14.76 63.28 32.64
CA ALA A 474 -15.83 64.22 32.24
C ALA A 474 -16.25 64.09 30.74
N GLN A 475 -17.17 64.97 30.28
CA GLN A 475 -17.66 65.13 28.88
C GLN A 475 -17.54 66.63 28.45
N GLN A 476 -17.95 67.19 27.29
CA GLN A 476 -18.66 66.84 26.02
C GLN A 476 -18.16 67.91 24.96
N PRO A 477 -18.82 68.37 23.84
CA PRO A 477 -20.01 67.97 23.04
C PRO A 477 -19.57 67.50 21.61
N GLY A 478 -20.36 67.43 20.52
CA GLY A 478 -21.82 67.55 20.28
C GLY A 478 -22.28 68.76 19.43
N GLU A 479 -22.64 68.58 18.14
CA GLU A 479 -23.29 69.60 17.29
C GLU A 479 -24.21 69.01 16.17
N GLY A 480 -24.94 69.84 15.41
CA GLY A 480 -26.26 69.54 14.79
C GLY A 480 -26.41 69.46 13.24
N PRO A 481 -27.63 69.66 12.66
CA PRO A 481 -28.12 68.72 11.63
C PRO A 481 -28.54 69.26 10.22
N ALA A 482 -28.40 68.36 9.22
CA ALA A 482 -29.21 68.05 8.02
C ALA A 482 -29.91 69.13 7.14
N PRO A 483 -29.82 68.94 5.81
CA PRO A 483 -30.96 68.92 4.89
C PRO A 483 -31.07 67.60 4.08
N PRO A 484 -32.19 67.32 3.35
CA PRO A 484 -32.60 65.94 3.00
C PRO A 484 -32.08 65.39 1.65
N ALA A 485 -32.10 64.06 1.54
CA ALA A 485 -31.76 63.29 0.33
C ALA A 485 -32.98 63.01 -0.58
N ALA A 486 -32.70 62.61 -1.83
CA ALA A 486 -33.70 62.13 -2.79
C ALA A 486 -34.28 60.75 -2.38
N PRO A 487 -35.49 60.38 -2.85
CA PRO A 487 -36.08 59.08 -2.50
C PRO A 487 -35.24 57.92 -3.08
N PRO A 488 -35.07 56.81 -2.34
CA PRO A 488 -34.42 55.61 -2.89
C PRO A 488 -35.28 54.99 -4.00
N ALA A 489 -34.62 54.26 -4.91
CA ALA A 489 -35.32 53.36 -5.81
C ALA A 489 -36.10 52.31 -5.00
N ALA A 490 -37.23 51.85 -5.52
CA ALA A 490 -38.08 50.90 -4.81
C ALA A 490 -37.33 49.60 -4.49
N ASP A 491 -37.49 49.10 -3.25
CA ASP A 491 -36.85 47.87 -2.80
C ASP A 491 -37.20 46.70 -3.74
N ALA A 492 -36.22 46.26 -4.51
CA ALA A 492 -36.27 44.96 -5.17
C ALA A 492 -36.26 43.91 -4.07
N ILE A 493 -37.45 43.42 -3.68
CA ILE A 493 -37.63 42.40 -2.64
C ILE A 493 -36.64 41.27 -2.92
N PRO A 494 -35.67 41.00 -2.02
CA PRO A 494 -34.63 40.02 -2.30
C PRO A 494 -35.30 38.67 -2.55
N ALA A 495 -35.15 38.16 -3.78
CA ALA A 495 -35.81 36.92 -4.21
C ALA A 495 -35.48 35.82 -3.19
N LYS A 496 -36.52 35.24 -2.59
CA LYS A 496 -36.42 34.36 -1.42
C LYS A 496 -35.46 33.19 -1.74
N GLN A 497 -34.19 33.32 -1.32
CA GLN A 497 -33.18 32.31 -1.57
C GLN A 497 -33.62 31.00 -0.94
N THR A 498 -34.01 30.07 -1.80
CA THR A 498 -34.41 28.71 -1.44
C THR A 498 -33.13 27.92 -1.26
N LEU A 499 -33.00 27.16 -0.17
CA LEU A 499 -31.74 26.46 0.12
C LEU A 499 -31.55 25.27 -0.83
N THR A 500 -30.38 25.20 -1.45
CA THR A 500 -30.00 24.12 -2.38
C THR A 500 -29.17 23.07 -1.67
N PHE A 501 -29.35 21.80 -2.02
CA PHE A 501 -28.71 20.70 -1.29
C PHE A 501 -27.20 20.73 -1.42
N ASN A 502 -26.65 20.79 -2.64
CA ASN A 502 -25.19 20.71 -2.84
C ASN A 502 -24.42 21.91 -2.27
N HIS A 503 -24.98 23.12 -2.33
CA HIS A 503 -24.29 24.33 -1.89
C HIS A 503 -24.54 24.67 -0.41
N ASP A 504 -25.78 24.55 0.07
CA ASP A 504 -26.14 25.06 1.41
C ASP A 504 -26.16 24.01 2.52
N ILE A 505 -26.33 22.73 2.18
CA ILE A 505 -26.71 21.68 3.14
C ILE A 505 -25.71 20.51 3.15
N ARG A 506 -25.35 19.99 1.97
CA ARG A 506 -24.44 18.86 1.85
C ARG A 506 -23.06 19.10 2.48
N PRO A 507 -22.43 20.30 2.40
CA PRO A 507 -21.18 20.56 3.11
C PRO A 507 -21.36 20.43 4.63
N ILE A 508 -22.46 20.98 5.17
CA ILE A 508 -22.79 20.89 6.59
C ILE A 508 -22.91 19.42 7.03
N LEU A 509 -23.66 18.61 6.27
CA LEU A 509 -23.84 17.18 6.56
C LEU A 509 -22.54 16.36 6.35
N SER A 510 -21.72 16.70 5.37
CA SER A 510 -20.43 16.06 5.12
C SER A 510 -19.46 16.26 6.29
N ASP A 511 -19.25 17.53 6.67
CA ASP A 511 -18.23 17.93 7.66
C ASP A 511 -18.57 17.47 9.09
N ASN A 512 -19.85 17.27 9.39
CA ASN A 512 -20.38 17.07 10.75
C ASN A 512 -21.10 15.72 10.96
N CYS A 513 -21.68 15.12 9.91
CA CYS A 513 -22.63 14.01 10.06
C CYS A 513 -22.24 12.74 9.29
N PHE A 514 -21.79 12.83 8.04
CA PHE A 514 -21.58 11.65 7.17
C PHE A 514 -20.51 10.68 7.69
N ARG A 515 -19.52 11.16 8.47
CA ARG A 515 -18.56 10.29 9.19
C ARG A 515 -19.23 9.23 10.09
N CYS A 516 -20.45 9.47 10.58
CA CYS A 516 -21.21 8.51 11.40
C CYS A 516 -22.56 8.12 10.78
N HIS A 517 -23.08 8.89 9.82
CA HIS A 517 -24.44 8.73 9.26
C HIS A 517 -24.43 8.87 7.73
N GLY A 518 -23.41 8.32 7.09
CA GLY A 518 -23.16 8.45 5.65
C GLY A 518 -22.86 7.12 4.96
N PRO A 519 -22.20 7.18 3.78
CA PRO A 519 -22.02 6.01 2.92
C PRO A 519 -21.16 4.90 3.53
N ASP A 520 -20.06 5.22 4.22
CA ASP A 520 -19.20 4.23 4.90
C ASP A 520 -20.00 3.37 5.90
N ARG A 521 -20.14 2.07 5.58
CA ARG A 521 -20.89 1.10 6.40
C ARG A 521 -20.19 0.75 7.70
N ASN A 522 -18.87 0.81 7.76
CA ASN A 522 -18.07 0.41 8.92
C ASN A 522 -18.06 1.48 10.01
N ALA A 523 -18.25 2.75 9.63
CA ALA A 523 -18.37 3.88 10.55
C ALA A 523 -19.83 4.22 10.95
N ARG A 524 -20.82 3.56 10.34
CA ARG A 524 -22.23 3.96 10.44
C ARG A 524 -22.86 3.64 11.79
N LYS A 525 -23.41 4.65 12.46
CA LYS A 525 -24.14 4.54 13.73
C LYS A 525 -25.64 4.45 13.47
N ALA A 526 -26.32 3.58 14.22
CA ALA A 526 -27.76 3.29 14.11
C ALA A 526 -28.24 2.94 12.68
N ASN A 527 -27.35 2.42 11.83
CA ASN A 527 -27.54 2.19 10.38
C ASN A 527 -28.00 3.41 9.56
N LEU A 528 -28.07 4.61 10.14
CA LEU A 528 -28.65 5.79 9.53
C LEU A 528 -27.83 6.31 8.33
N ARG A 529 -28.52 6.53 7.20
CA ARG A 529 -28.03 7.26 6.02
C ARG A 529 -28.71 8.63 5.96
N LEU A 530 -27.94 9.71 6.17
CA LEU A 530 -28.36 11.09 5.90
C LEU A 530 -27.94 11.56 4.49
N ASP A 531 -27.14 10.77 3.79
CA ASP A 531 -26.70 10.99 2.40
C ASP A 531 -27.71 10.48 1.36
N LEU A 532 -28.62 9.57 1.75
CA LEU A 532 -29.71 9.07 0.90
C LEU A 532 -31.05 9.67 1.36
N ARG A 533 -31.74 10.39 0.47
CA ARG A 533 -33.02 11.04 0.80
C ARG A 533 -34.09 10.05 1.23
N GLU A 534 -34.19 8.96 0.48
CA GLU A 534 -35.19 7.91 0.62
C GLU A 534 -35.07 7.24 2.00
N TYR A 535 -33.85 7.13 2.51
CA TYR A 535 -33.58 6.65 3.87
C TYR A 535 -33.86 7.73 4.92
N ALA A 536 -33.39 8.95 4.70
CA ALA A 536 -33.51 10.04 5.68
C ALA A 536 -34.97 10.45 5.96
N ILE A 537 -35.88 10.27 4.99
CA ILE A 537 -37.33 10.53 5.13
C ILE A 537 -38.16 9.28 5.41
N ALA A 538 -37.56 8.08 5.42
CA ALA A 538 -38.28 6.85 5.72
C ALA A 538 -38.70 6.80 7.20
N ASP A 539 -39.77 6.03 7.44
CA ASP A 539 -40.19 5.66 8.78
C ASP A 539 -39.29 4.53 9.30
N HIS A 540 -38.65 4.76 10.45
CA HIS A 540 -37.76 3.81 11.12
C HIS A 540 -38.32 3.31 12.46
N GLY A 541 -39.59 3.60 12.78
CA GLY A 541 -40.25 3.19 14.03
C GLY A 541 -40.88 4.38 14.76
N ASP A 542 -40.46 4.62 16.00
CA ASP A 542 -41.10 5.63 16.85
C ASP A 542 -40.75 7.09 16.48
N GLU A 543 -39.68 7.32 15.69
CA GLU A 543 -39.21 8.65 15.28
C GLU A 543 -38.79 8.68 13.79
N THR A 544 -39.24 9.70 13.03
CA THR A 544 -38.81 9.95 11.64
C THR A 544 -37.65 10.95 11.63
N VAL A 545 -36.55 10.63 10.93
CA VAL A 545 -35.31 11.42 10.99
C VAL A 545 -35.47 12.80 10.34
N ILE A 546 -36.02 12.85 9.13
CA ILE A 546 -36.44 14.08 8.46
C ILE A 546 -37.91 13.96 8.07
N VAL A 547 -38.72 14.95 8.46
CA VAL A 547 -40.12 15.12 8.06
C VAL A 547 -40.19 16.31 7.10
N PRO A 548 -40.24 16.09 5.77
CA PRO A 548 -40.36 17.15 4.78
C PRO A 548 -41.50 18.14 5.07
N GLY A 549 -41.19 19.43 5.07
CA GLY A 549 -42.13 20.50 5.38
C GLY A 549 -42.45 20.66 6.88
N ASN A 550 -41.73 19.98 7.78
CA ASN A 550 -41.89 20.17 9.23
C ASN A 550 -40.61 19.87 10.03
N SER A 551 -39.76 20.89 10.18
CA SER A 551 -38.56 20.85 11.01
C SER A 551 -38.87 20.49 12.47
N SER A 552 -39.94 21.03 13.05
CA SER A 552 -40.32 20.76 14.46
C SER A 552 -40.75 19.32 14.76
N ARG A 553 -41.03 18.51 13.73
CA ARG A 553 -41.29 17.06 13.84
C ARG A 553 -40.12 16.18 13.38
N SER A 554 -39.01 16.77 12.96
CA SER A 554 -37.85 16.04 12.43
C SER A 554 -36.84 15.74 13.53
N GLU A 555 -36.54 14.47 13.76
CA GLU A 555 -35.62 14.04 14.82
C GLU A 555 -34.19 14.60 14.64
N LEU A 556 -33.75 14.79 13.38
CA LEU A 556 -32.50 15.49 13.08
C LEU A 556 -32.48 16.91 13.68
N VAL A 557 -33.59 17.65 13.58
CA VAL A 557 -33.69 19.02 14.11
C VAL A 557 -33.72 19.01 15.64
N ARG A 558 -34.43 18.04 16.26
CA ARG A 558 -34.42 17.86 17.72
C ARG A 558 -33.01 17.65 18.27
N ARG A 559 -32.17 16.85 17.58
CA ARG A 559 -30.78 16.58 18.03
C ARG A 559 -29.80 17.72 17.76
N ILE A 560 -29.86 18.39 16.61
CA ILE A 560 -28.94 19.52 16.34
C ILE A 560 -29.29 20.78 17.18
N MET A 561 -30.51 20.88 17.69
CA MET A 561 -30.96 21.96 18.60
C MET A 561 -30.90 21.58 20.09
N SER A 562 -30.41 20.39 20.43
CA SER A 562 -30.26 19.95 21.83
C SER A 562 -28.95 20.44 22.44
N ASP A 563 -29.03 20.89 23.70
CA ASP A 563 -27.87 21.17 24.56
C ASP A 563 -27.51 19.98 25.49
N ASP A 564 -28.32 18.92 25.50
CA ASP A 564 -28.07 17.69 26.26
C ASP A 564 -26.94 16.86 25.60
N PRO A 565 -25.80 16.61 26.29
CA PRO A 565 -24.65 15.89 25.75
C PRO A 565 -24.94 14.48 25.21
N ASP A 566 -25.95 13.78 25.74
CA ASP A 566 -26.30 12.41 25.35
C ASP A 566 -27.29 12.37 24.16
N LEU A 567 -27.95 13.49 23.86
CA LEU A 567 -28.91 13.62 22.75
C LEU A 567 -28.38 14.46 21.58
N MET A 568 -27.48 15.42 21.84
CA MET A 568 -27.02 16.39 20.84
C MET A 568 -26.24 15.75 19.70
N MET A 569 -26.40 16.31 18.49
CA MET A 569 -25.66 15.89 17.31
C MET A 569 -25.02 17.09 16.60
N PRO A 570 -23.72 17.04 16.24
CA PRO A 570 -22.74 16.00 16.59
C PRO A 570 -22.51 15.90 18.11
N PRO A 571 -22.18 14.70 18.64
CA PRO A 571 -21.95 14.53 20.08
C PRO A 571 -20.60 15.15 20.48
N PRO A 572 -20.39 15.54 21.75
CA PRO A 572 -19.15 16.21 22.19
C PRO A 572 -17.87 15.42 21.87
N SER A 573 -17.93 14.08 21.93
CA SER A 573 -16.83 13.17 21.60
C SER A 573 -16.49 13.06 20.10
N SER A 574 -17.17 13.80 19.23
CA SER A 574 -16.84 13.92 17.81
C SER A 574 -15.94 15.11 17.47
N GLU A 575 -15.74 16.03 18.42
CA GLU A 575 -15.01 17.30 18.25
C GLU A 575 -15.59 18.24 17.17
N LYS A 576 -16.76 17.91 16.60
CA LYS A 576 -17.51 18.73 15.65
C LYS A 576 -18.66 19.46 16.34
N GLN A 577 -18.94 20.69 15.92
CA GLN A 577 -20.07 21.47 16.39
C GLN A 577 -20.69 22.25 15.24
N LEU A 578 -22.01 22.21 15.14
CA LEU A 578 -22.77 23.04 14.21
C LEU A 578 -22.88 24.46 14.76
N SER A 579 -22.51 25.46 13.96
CA SER A 579 -22.81 26.87 14.26
C SER A 579 -24.32 27.14 14.25
N PRO A 580 -24.83 28.17 14.95
CA PRO A 580 -26.26 28.49 14.94
C PRO A 580 -26.84 28.65 13.52
N ALA A 581 -26.11 29.32 12.63
CA ALA A 581 -26.51 29.50 11.23
C ALA A 581 -26.59 28.18 10.44
N GLN A 582 -25.75 27.19 10.74
CA GLN A 582 -25.83 25.85 10.12
C GLN A 582 -27.06 25.08 10.63
N ARG A 583 -27.39 25.18 11.92
CA ARG A 583 -28.60 24.58 12.50
C ARG A 583 -29.87 25.20 11.91
N GLU A 584 -29.88 26.53 11.75
CA GLU A 584 -30.97 27.26 11.10
C GLU A 584 -31.12 26.89 9.62
N LYS A 585 -30.02 26.82 8.84
CA LYS A 585 -30.06 26.34 7.45
C LYS A 585 -30.66 24.93 7.35
N LEU A 586 -30.25 24.00 8.20
CA LEU A 586 -30.78 22.62 8.22
C LEU A 586 -32.28 22.60 8.52
N ALA A 587 -32.75 23.34 9.54
CA ALA A 587 -34.17 23.44 9.86
C ALA A 587 -34.97 24.07 8.71
N LYS A 588 -34.52 25.21 8.16
CA LYS A 588 -35.20 25.89 7.04
C LYS A 588 -35.30 25.00 5.80
N TRP A 589 -34.23 24.29 5.42
CA TRP A 589 -34.26 23.40 4.25
C TRP A 589 -35.23 22.23 4.43
N ILE A 590 -35.40 21.73 5.66
CA ILE A 590 -36.42 20.73 5.98
C ILE A 590 -37.83 21.31 5.82
N ASP A 591 -38.08 22.53 6.32
CA ASP A 591 -39.35 23.25 6.11
C ASP A 591 -39.60 23.62 4.63
N GLU A 592 -38.55 23.80 3.83
CA GLU A 592 -38.63 23.97 2.36
C GLU A 592 -38.78 22.63 1.60
N GLY A 593 -38.89 21.50 2.31
CA GLY A 593 -39.26 20.18 1.76
C GLY A 593 -38.15 19.11 1.76
N ALA A 594 -36.99 19.41 2.34
CA ALA A 594 -35.82 18.53 2.39
C ALA A 594 -35.49 17.91 1.01
N THR A 595 -35.46 18.72 -0.04
CA THR A 595 -35.10 18.26 -1.40
C THR A 595 -33.61 17.95 -1.43
N TYR A 596 -33.25 16.76 -1.92
CA TYR A 596 -31.86 16.38 -2.19
C TYR A 596 -31.57 16.57 -3.67
N GLU A 597 -30.29 16.74 -3.99
CA GLU A 597 -29.75 16.82 -5.34
C GLU A 597 -28.69 15.73 -5.51
N PRO A 598 -28.47 15.18 -6.72
CA PRO A 598 -27.28 14.40 -7.05
C PRO A 598 -25.99 15.21 -6.78
N HIS A 599 -24.83 14.56 -6.65
CA HIS A 599 -23.55 15.30 -6.64
C HIS A 599 -23.46 16.21 -7.87
N TRP A 600 -23.03 17.46 -7.69
CA TRP A 600 -23.12 18.53 -8.69
C TRP A 600 -22.54 18.15 -10.06
N ALA A 601 -21.47 17.35 -10.10
CA ALA A 601 -20.85 16.88 -11.35
C ALA A 601 -21.77 15.98 -12.22
N TYR A 602 -22.85 15.43 -11.65
CA TYR A 602 -23.85 14.62 -12.35
C TYR A 602 -25.14 15.40 -12.67
N ILE A 603 -25.18 16.70 -12.38
CA ILE A 603 -26.26 17.61 -12.77
C ILE A 603 -25.84 18.31 -14.06
N ALA A 604 -26.57 18.07 -15.15
CA ALA A 604 -26.29 18.71 -16.43
C ALA A 604 -26.35 20.25 -16.29
N PRO A 605 -25.27 20.99 -16.66
CA PRO A 605 -25.28 22.44 -16.61
C PRO A 605 -26.38 23.04 -17.49
N THR A 606 -27.15 23.97 -16.94
CA THR A 606 -28.18 24.73 -17.67
C THR A 606 -27.74 26.18 -17.83
N HIS A 607 -28.08 26.81 -18.95
CA HIS A 607 -27.78 28.23 -19.17
C HIS A 607 -28.64 29.12 -18.23
N PRO A 608 -28.04 29.86 -17.28
CA PRO A 608 -28.80 30.72 -16.36
C PRO A 608 -29.25 32.01 -17.06
N GLU A 609 -30.42 32.52 -16.70
CA GLU A 609 -30.82 33.88 -17.08
C GLU A 609 -29.97 34.92 -16.31
N PRO A 610 -29.31 35.88 -16.98
CA PRO A 610 -28.49 36.88 -16.30
C PRO A 610 -29.31 37.79 -15.36
N PRO A 611 -28.81 38.10 -14.15
CA PRO A 611 -29.57 38.90 -13.19
C PRO A 611 -29.72 40.37 -13.61
N SER A 612 -30.80 40.98 -13.14
CA SER A 612 -30.94 42.45 -13.10
C SER A 612 -30.02 43.03 -12.02
N VAL A 613 -29.40 44.17 -12.31
CA VAL A 613 -28.30 44.76 -11.50
C VAL A 613 -28.42 46.29 -11.44
N SER A 614 -27.71 46.94 -10.51
CA SER A 614 -27.81 48.39 -10.28
C SER A 614 -27.37 49.25 -11.47
N ASN A 615 -26.42 48.75 -12.28
CA ASN A 615 -25.75 49.53 -13.32
C ASN A 615 -25.54 48.75 -14.63
N ASP A 616 -26.56 48.76 -15.49
CA ASP A 616 -26.47 48.20 -16.86
C ASP A 616 -25.38 48.86 -17.73
N THR A 617 -24.91 50.08 -17.42
CA THR A 617 -23.94 50.81 -18.27
C THR A 617 -22.49 50.37 -18.11
N TRP A 618 -22.18 49.58 -17.07
CA TRP A 618 -20.85 48.97 -16.89
C TRP A 618 -20.74 47.60 -17.58
N ILE A 619 -21.87 46.96 -17.90
CA ILE A 619 -21.95 45.61 -18.45
C ILE A 619 -21.40 45.59 -19.88
N ARG A 620 -20.32 44.82 -20.11
CA ARG A 620 -19.78 44.50 -21.44
C ARG A 620 -20.25 43.14 -21.93
N ASN A 621 -20.38 42.17 -21.02
CA ASN A 621 -20.79 40.80 -21.32
C ASN A 621 -21.72 40.22 -20.22
N PRO A 622 -22.40 39.07 -20.44
CA PRO A 622 -23.34 38.53 -19.46
C PRO A 622 -22.77 38.17 -18.08
N ILE A 623 -21.47 37.83 -17.98
CA ILE A 623 -20.82 37.45 -16.71
C ILE A 623 -20.77 38.66 -15.75
N ASP A 624 -20.57 39.86 -16.28
CA ASP A 624 -20.52 41.11 -15.51
C ASP A 624 -21.78 41.34 -14.65
N ARG A 625 -22.93 40.82 -15.10
CA ARG A 625 -24.20 40.86 -14.35
C ARG A 625 -24.15 39.98 -13.10
N PHE A 626 -23.60 38.77 -13.21
CA PHE A 626 -23.42 37.88 -12.07
C PHE A 626 -22.40 38.45 -11.06
N ILE A 627 -21.41 39.20 -11.54
CA ILE A 627 -20.46 39.93 -10.69
C ILE A 627 -21.16 41.08 -9.95
N LEU A 628 -21.85 42.00 -10.66
CA LEU A 628 -22.57 43.10 -10.01
C LEU A 628 -23.66 42.60 -9.03
N ALA A 629 -24.38 41.53 -9.36
CA ALA A 629 -25.37 40.93 -8.45
C ALA A 629 -24.77 40.38 -7.13
N LYS A 630 -23.44 40.25 -7.03
CA LYS A 630 -22.71 39.94 -5.79
C LYS A 630 -22.06 41.16 -5.15
N LEU A 631 -21.64 42.16 -5.93
CA LEU A 631 -21.04 43.40 -5.43
C LEU A 631 -22.08 44.39 -4.90
N ASP A 632 -23.23 44.54 -5.56
CA ASP A 632 -24.32 45.47 -5.21
C ASP A 632 -24.78 45.26 -3.74
N PRO A 633 -25.09 44.03 -3.26
CA PRO A 633 -25.52 43.82 -1.87
C PRO A 633 -24.38 43.96 -0.85
N ALA A 634 -23.12 43.89 -1.29
CA ALA A 634 -21.94 44.09 -0.46
C ALA A 634 -21.51 45.57 -0.35
N GLY A 635 -22.17 46.48 -1.08
CA GLY A 635 -21.78 47.90 -1.17
C GLY A 635 -20.44 48.13 -1.87
N LEU A 636 -19.98 47.17 -2.68
CA LEU A 636 -18.72 47.22 -3.41
C LEU A 636 -18.93 47.72 -4.84
N THR A 637 -17.94 48.41 -5.39
CA THR A 637 -17.94 48.86 -6.79
C THR A 637 -16.77 48.24 -7.57
N PRO A 638 -16.91 48.03 -8.89
CA PRO A 638 -15.80 47.57 -9.71
C PRO A 638 -14.60 48.54 -9.69
N SER A 639 -13.39 47.98 -9.73
CA SER A 639 -12.17 48.78 -9.91
C SER A 639 -12.12 49.43 -11.30
N PRO A 640 -11.44 50.59 -11.45
CA PRO A 640 -11.20 51.16 -12.77
C PRO A 640 -10.36 50.23 -13.65
N GLU A 641 -10.53 50.36 -14.96
CA GLU A 641 -9.72 49.64 -15.95
C GLU A 641 -8.24 50.01 -15.82
N ALA A 642 -7.36 49.01 -15.97
CA ALA A 642 -5.92 49.22 -15.87
C ALA A 642 -5.37 49.94 -17.12
N ASP A 643 -4.21 50.60 -16.98
CA ASP A 643 -3.57 51.23 -18.13
C ASP A 643 -3.13 50.19 -19.18
N ARG A 644 -2.97 50.63 -20.44
CA ARG A 644 -2.63 49.73 -21.56
C ARG A 644 -1.33 48.95 -21.37
N ARG A 645 -0.30 49.51 -20.72
CA ARG A 645 0.97 48.80 -20.46
C ARG A 645 0.78 47.70 -19.42
N THR A 646 -0.09 47.92 -18.43
CA THR A 646 -0.51 46.88 -17.48
C THR A 646 -1.42 45.83 -18.12
N LEU A 647 -2.36 46.22 -19.00
CA LEU A 647 -3.29 45.29 -19.66
C LEU A 647 -2.57 44.27 -20.55
N ILE A 648 -1.70 44.70 -21.47
CA ILE A 648 -0.95 43.76 -22.31
C ILE A 648 -0.03 42.87 -21.48
N ARG A 649 0.62 43.43 -20.43
CA ARG A 649 1.46 42.64 -19.53
C ARG A 649 0.67 41.51 -18.85
N ARG A 650 -0.56 41.78 -18.39
CA ARG A 650 -1.43 40.74 -17.81
C ARG A 650 -1.79 39.70 -18.86
N LEU A 651 -2.41 40.12 -19.96
CA LEU A 651 -2.84 39.22 -21.04
C LEU A 651 -1.73 38.29 -21.54
N SER A 652 -0.48 38.75 -21.69
CA SER A 652 0.61 37.89 -22.14
C SER A 652 1.05 36.85 -21.09
N PHE A 653 1.03 37.19 -19.80
CA PHE A 653 1.27 36.18 -18.75
C PHE A 653 0.09 35.22 -18.59
N ASP A 654 -1.13 35.73 -18.67
CA ASP A 654 -2.35 34.94 -18.52
C ASP A 654 -2.50 33.94 -19.69
N LEU A 655 -2.34 34.41 -20.94
CA LEU A 655 -2.55 33.61 -22.15
C LEU A 655 -1.28 32.89 -22.65
N LEU A 656 -0.08 33.44 -22.50
CA LEU A 656 1.17 32.83 -23.03
C LEU A 656 2.16 32.40 -21.94
N GLY A 657 1.95 32.76 -20.67
CA GLY A 657 2.97 32.58 -19.61
C GLY A 657 4.20 33.48 -19.75
N LEU A 658 4.25 34.36 -20.76
CA LEU A 658 5.45 35.10 -21.17
C LEU A 658 5.22 36.63 -21.11
N PRO A 659 6.26 37.43 -20.84
CA PRO A 659 6.16 38.89 -20.97
C PRO A 659 5.99 39.30 -22.45
N PRO A 660 5.22 40.36 -22.75
CA PRO A 660 5.13 40.90 -24.10
C PRO A 660 6.47 41.53 -24.53
N LYS A 661 6.76 41.55 -25.83
CA LYS A 661 7.95 42.23 -26.34
C LYS A 661 7.75 43.75 -26.31
N PRO A 662 8.83 44.56 -26.20
CA PRO A 662 8.71 46.02 -26.21
C PRO A 662 7.93 46.58 -27.42
N GLU A 663 8.14 46.01 -28.60
CA GLU A 663 7.45 46.39 -29.83
C GLU A 663 5.93 46.14 -29.78
N ASP A 664 5.50 45.02 -29.19
CA ASP A 664 4.07 44.67 -29.05
C ASP A 664 3.39 45.62 -28.06
N VAL A 665 4.09 45.99 -26.98
CA VAL A 665 3.61 46.94 -25.96
C VAL A 665 3.43 48.33 -26.54
N ASP A 666 4.43 48.85 -27.28
CA ASP A 666 4.37 50.19 -27.83
C ASP A 666 3.35 50.27 -29.00
N ALA A 667 3.17 49.17 -29.75
CA ALA A 667 2.10 49.05 -30.74
C ALA A 667 0.69 49.08 -30.10
N PHE A 668 0.45 48.29 -29.05
CA PHE A 668 -0.84 48.27 -28.35
C PHE A 668 -1.16 49.60 -27.64
N ILE A 669 -0.14 50.29 -27.12
CA ILE A 669 -0.31 51.64 -26.58
C ILE A 669 -0.74 52.62 -27.67
N ALA A 670 -0.19 52.51 -28.88
CA ALA A 670 -0.50 53.38 -30.02
C ALA A 670 -1.83 53.07 -30.74
N ASP A 671 -2.33 51.83 -30.72
CA ASP A 671 -3.59 51.48 -31.40
C ASP A 671 -4.81 52.11 -30.71
N THR A 672 -5.27 53.25 -31.22
CA THR A 672 -6.45 53.98 -30.71
C THR A 672 -7.78 53.47 -31.27
N SER A 673 -7.79 52.31 -31.94
CA SER A 673 -9.03 51.67 -32.40
C SER A 673 -9.92 51.25 -31.21
N PRO A 674 -11.26 51.23 -31.39
CA PRO A 674 -12.19 50.82 -30.34
C PRO A 674 -12.09 49.33 -29.97
N ASN A 675 -11.45 48.52 -30.81
CA ASN A 675 -11.32 47.07 -30.65
C ASN A 675 -9.86 46.65 -30.34
N ALA A 676 -9.00 47.59 -29.93
CA ALA A 676 -7.57 47.34 -29.76
C ALA A 676 -7.27 46.20 -28.75
N TYR A 677 -8.10 46.06 -27.72
CA TYR A 677 -7.97 45.02 -26.70
C TYR A 677 -8.36 43.65 -27.24
N GLU A 678 -9.47 43.57 -27.97
CA GLU A 678 -9.98 42.37 -28.62
C GLU A 678 -9.01 41.87 -29.71
N ASN A 679 -8.49 42.79 -30.54
CA ASN A 679 -7.46 42.48 -31.54
C ASN A 679 -6.18 41.89 -30.90
N LEU A 680 -5.79 42.40 -29.73
CA LEU A 680 -4.66 41.87 -28.96
C LEU A 680 -4.98 40.47 -28.41
N VAL A 681 -6.17 40.25 -27.86
CA VAL A 681 -6.60 38.93 -27.38
C VAL A 681 -6.58 37.89 -28.50
N GLU A 682 -7.17 38.18 -29.66
CA GLU A 682 -7.12 37.30 -30.84
C GLU A 682 -5.68 37.00 -31.29
N THR A 683 -4.80 38.01 -31.27
CA THR A 683 -3.38 37.85 -31.63
C THR A 683 -2.63 36.94 -30.64
N LEU A 684 -2.98 36.99 -29.36
CA LEU A 684 -2.40 36.15 -28.31
C LEU A 684 -2.96 34.71 -28.36
N LEU A 685 -4.27 34.54 -28.59
CA LEU A 685 -4.90 33.22 -28.74
C LEU A 685 -4.40 32.47 -30.00
N ALA A 686 -4.03 33.20 -31.06
CA ALA A 686 -3.43 32.64 -32.27
C ALA A 686 -1.92 32.29 -32.14
N SER A 687 -1.31 32.53 -30.98
CA SER A 687 0.10 32.21 -30.71
C SER A 687 0.26 30.73 -30.32
N PRO A 688 1.26 29.99 -30.82
CA PRO A 688 1.48 28.59 -30.41
C PRO A 688 1.75 28.44 -28.90
N HIS A 689 2.28 29.51 -28.27
CA HIS A 689 2.51 29.59 -26.83
C HIS A 689 1.22 29.60 -25.99
N PHE A 690 0.05 29.84 -26.60
CA PHE A 690 -1.24 29.71 -25.90
C PHE A 690 -1.50 28.26 -25.49
N GLY A 691 -1.39 27.32 -26.43
CA GLY A 691 -1.51 25.89 -26.12
C GLY A 691 -0.42 25.39 -25.17
N GLU A 692 0.80 25.93 -25.24
CA GLU A 692 1.87 25.63 -24.27
C GLU A 692 1.47 26.08 -22.85
N ARG A 693 0.95 27.31 -22.69
CA ARG A 693 0.52 27.86 -21.39
C ARG A 693 -0.68 27.11 -20.81
N MET A 694 -1.67 26.81 -21.64
CA MET A 694 -2.91 26.11 -21.24
C MET A 694 -2.69 24.62 -20.96
N ALA A 695 -1.70 23.99 -21.60
CA ALA A 695 -1.40 22.58 -21.38
C ALA A 695 -0.81 22.28 -19.99
N VAL A 696 -0.12 23.22 -19.35
CA VAL A 696 0.57 22.99 -18.05
C VAL A 696 -0.39 22.39 -17.01
N ASP A 697 -1.48 23.09 -16.73
CA ASP A 697 -2.47 22.70 -15.72
C ASP A 697 -3.12 21.33 -16.05
N TRP A 698 -3.24 20.97 -17.34
CA TRP A 698 -3.72 19.65 -17.77
C TRP A 698 -2.68 18.54 -17.58
N LEU A 699 -1.41 18.84 -17.90
CA LEU A 699 -0.30 17.90 -17.79
C LEU A 699 -0.03 17.54 -16.33
N ASP A 700 -0.14 18.50 -15.42
CA ASP A 700 -0.10 18.26 -13.97
C ASP A 700 -1.26 17.36 -13.52
N LEU A 701 -2.50 17.63 -13.97
CA LEU A 701 -3.69 16.84 -13.62
C LEU A 701 -3.62 15.37 -14.06
N VAL A 702 -3.09 15.09 -15.25
CA VAL A 702 -2.88 13.71 -15.72
C VAL A 702 -1.57 13.07 -15.21
N ARG A 703 -0.73 13.88 -14.53
CA ARG A 703 0.58 13.55 -13.95
C ARG A 703 1.59 13.14 -15.02
N TYR A 704 1.68 13.94 -16.08
CA TYR A 704 2.69 13.80 -17.11
C TYR A 704 4.10 13.96 -16.51
N ALA A 705 4.99 13.01 -16.80
CA ALA A 705 6.41 13.10 -16.50
C ALA A 705 7.23 12.49 -17.63
N ASP A 706 8.40 13.08 -17.91
CA ASP A 706 9.41 12.50 -18.78
C ASP A 706 10.24 11.40 -18.06
N THR A 707 9.86 10.98 -16.84
CA THR A 707 10.55 9.96 -16.03
C THR A 707 9.60 8.94 -15.37
N ASN A 708 10.15 7.82 -14.88
CA ASN A 708 9.39 6.68 -14.33
C ASN A 708 8.98 6.81 -12.84
N GLY A 709 9.84 7.39 -11.99
CA GLY A 709 9.48 7.93 -10.67
C GLY A 709 9.17 6.97 -9.50
N TYR A 710 9.09 5.64 -9.67
CA TYR A 710 8.91 4.73 -8.51
C TYR A 710 10.20 4.48 -7.72
N HIS A 711 11.27 4.14 -8.43
CA HIS A 711 12.54 3.66 -7.86
C HIS A 711 13.77 4.42 -8.41
N GLY A 712 13.57 5.22 -9.46
CA GLY A 712 14.58 6.03 -10.13
C GLY A 712 13.98 6.86 -11.25
N ASP A 713 14.63 7.99 -11.56
CA ASP A 713 14.22 8.94 -12.60
C ASP A 713 14.76 8.56 -13.98
N GLU A 714 14.52 7.31 -14.37
CA GLU A 714 14.78 6.83 -15.72
C GLU A 714 13.93 7.59 -16.75
N PHE A 715 14.54 8.08 -17.83
CA PHE A 715 13.84 8.82 -18.89
C PHE A 715 12.85 7.95 -19.67
N ARG A 716 11.76 8.58 -20.13
CA ARG A 716 10.66 7.94 -20.83
C ARG A 716 10.18 8.75 -22.04
N GLU A 717 10.11 8.10 -23.20
CA GLU A 717 9.66 8.71 -24.46
C GLU A 717 8.12 8.87 -24.53
N VAL A 718 7.58 9.87 -23.83
CA VAL A 718 6.13 10.20 -23.84
C VAL A 718 5.78 11.60 -24.37
N TYR A 719 6.78 12.37 -24.81
CA TYR A 719 6.64 13.76 -25.28
C TYR A 719 5.53 13.99 -26.33
N ALA A 720 5.24 13.01 -27.18
CA ALA A 720 4.16 13.10 -28.17
C ALA A 720 2.78 13.34 -27.53
N TYR A 721 2.54 12.81 -26.31
CA TYR A 721 1.31 13.08 -25.57
C TYR A 721 1.21 14.54 -25.12
N ARG A 722 2.31 15.11 -24.60
CA ARG A 722 2.40 16.54 -24.26
C ARG A 722 2.10 17.39 -25.49
N ASP A 723 2.70 17.05 -26.62
CA ASP A 723 2.52 17.78 -27.87
C ASP A 723 1.09 17.63 -28.41
N TYR A 724 0.42 16.49 -28.21
CA TYR A 724 -1.02 16.33 -28.46
C TYR A 724 -1.87 17.27 -27.61
N VAL A 725 -1.62 17.38 -26.30
CA VAL A 725 -2.36 18.29 -25.40
C VAL A 725 -2.19 19.76 -25.82
N ILE A 726 -0.94 20.18 -26.10
CA ILE A 726 -0.63 21.54 -26.60
C ILE A 726 -1.39 21.84 -27.90
N ASN A 727 -1.41 20.87 -28.83
CA ASN A 727 -2.14 21.01 -30.09
C ASN A 727 -3.67 21.00 -29.89
N ALA A 728 -4.20 20.24 -28.94
CA ALA A 728 -5.64 20.24 -28.63
C ALA A 728 -6.14 21.63 -28.17
N PHE A 729 -5.36 22.33 -27.34
CA PHE A 729 -5.67 23.72 -26.96
C PHE A 729 -5.51 24.69 -28.14
N ASN A 730 -4.39 24.64 -28.88
CA ASN A 730 -4.16 25.51 -30.04
C ASN A 730 -5.18 25.32 -31.18
N GLN A 731 -5.79 24.15 -31.31
CA GLN A 731 -6.86 23.86 -32.28
C GLN A 731 -8.27 24.07 -31.73
N ASN A 732 -8.43 24.43 -30.45
CA ASN A 732 -9.71 24.49 -29.74
C ASN A 732 -10.53 23.19 -29.91
N LYS A 733 -9.88 22.04 -29.68
CA LYS A 733 -10.47 20.70 -29.85
C LYS A 733 -11.70 20.56 -28.92
N PRO A 734 -12.88 20.15 -29.42
CA PRO A 734 -14.06 19.95 -28.59
C PRO A 734 -13.78 18.98 -27.42
N PHE A 735 -14.23 19.36 -26.22
CA PHE A 735 -13.90 18.65 -24.98
C PHE A 735 -14.37 17.20 -24.99
N ASP A 736 -15.52 16.90 -25.60
CA ASP A 736 -16.04 15.55 -25.77
C ASP A 736 -15.10 14.67 -26.60
N GLN A 737 -14.54 15.21 -27.69
CA GLN A 737 -13.55 14.50 -28.51
C GLN A 737 -12.24 14.35 -27.74
N PHE A 738 -11.78 15.40 -27.05
CA PHE A 738 -10.60 15.37 -26.20
C PHE A 738 -10.70 14.31 -25.08
N THR A 739 -11.87 14.10 -24.48
CA THR A 739 -12.16 13.01 -23.54
C THR A 739 -12.09 11.64 -24.22
N ILE A 740 -12.81 11.45 -25.34
CA ILE A 740 -12.90 10.17 -26.03
C ILE A 740 -11.52 9.71 -26.52
N GLU A 741 -10.72 10.61 -27.09
CA GLU A 741 -9.40 10.30 -27.63
C GLU A 741 -8.40 9.94 -26.51
N GLN A 742 -8.47 10.58 -25.34
CA GLN A 742 -7.60 10.23 -24.20
C GLN A 742 -8.02 8.96 -23.45
N LEU A 743 -9.32 8.70 -23.31
CA LEU A 743 -9.79 7.51 -22.60
C LEU A 743 -9.77 6.24 -23.47
N ALA A 744 -10.05 6.35 -24.77
CA ALA A 744 -10.30 5.20 -25.66
C ALA A 744 -9.86 5.42 -27.12
N GLY A 745 -8.96 6.38 -27.40
CA GLY A 745 -8.61 6.78 -28.77
C GLY A 745 -8.07 5.67 -29.68
N ASP A 746 -7.33 4.69 -29.16
CA ASP A 746 -6.85 3.53 -29.92
C ASP A 746 -7.94 2.47 -30.19
N LEU A 747 -9.03 2.49 -29.42
CA LEU A 747 -10.21 1.64 -29.63
C LEU A 747 -11.17 2.20 -30.69
N LEU A 748 -10.91 3.41 -31.22
CA LEU A 748 -11.75 4.02 -32.26
C LEU A 748 -11.64 3.29 -33.61
N PRO A 749 -12.74 3.16 -34.38
CA PRO A 749 -12.70 2.50 -35.70
C PRO A 749 -11.76 3.22 -36.68
N ASN A 750 -10.65 2.56 -37.03
CA ASN A 750 -9.56 3.12 -37.83
C ASN A 750 -8.81 4.30 -37.15
N ALA A 751 -8.71 4.27 -35.81
CA ALA A 751 -7.98 5.24 -34.98
C ALA A 751 -6.74 5.86 -35.64
N THR A 752 -6.67 7.19 -35.70
CA THR A 752 -5.53 7.92 -36.27
C THR A 752 -4.26 7.76 -35.41
N LEU A 753 -3.12 8.26 -35.91
CA LEU A 753 -1.89 8.29 -35.10
C LEU A 753 -2.06 9.21 -33.88
N GLU A 754 -2.69 10.38 -34.06
CA GLU A 754 -3.01 11.33 -32.99
C GLU A 754 -3.89 10.69 -31.90
N GLN A 755 -4.92 9.93 -32.29
CA GLN A 755 -5.82 9.26 -31.37
C GLN A 755 -5.14 8.15 -30.54
N LYS A 756 -4.14 7.48 -31.12
CA LYS A 756 -3.29 6.49 -30.42
C LYS A 756 -2.23 7.14 -29.52
N ILE A 757 -1.81 8.37 -29.84
CA ILE A 757 -0.97 9.19 -28.95
C ILE A 757 -1.80 9.67 -27.75
N ALA A 758 -3.03 10.15 -28.01
CA ALA A 758 -3.96 10.63 -26.99
C ALA A 758 -4.28 9.56 -25.92
N SER A 759 -4.58 8.33 -26.33
CA SER A 759 -4.86 7.25 -25.37
C SER A 759 -3.64 6.78 -24.56
N GLY A 760 -2.45 7.32 -24.88
CA GLY A 760 -1.27 7.30 -24.02
C GLY A 760 -1.50 7.85 -22.61
N TYR A 761 -2.54 8.67 -22.39
CA TYR A 761 -3.07 9.04 -21.06
C TYR A 761 -3.13 7.84 -20.11
N ASN A 762 -3.70 6.72 -20.58
CA ASN A 762 -3.88 5.50 -19.79
C ASN A 762 -2.56 4.85 -19.35
N ARG A 763 -1.41 5.29 -19.86
CA ARG A 763 -0.07 4.79 -19.48
C ARG A 763 0.79 5.84 -18.79
N LEU A 764 0.29 7.03 -18.46
CA LEU A 764 1.04 8.07 -17.71
C LEU A 764 1.23 7.78 -16.21
N ASN A 765 0.97 6.55 -15.79
CA ASN A 765 1.28 6.09 -14.43
C ASN A 765 2.80 6.04 -14.22
N GLN A 766 3.25 6.14 -12.95
CA GLN A 766 4.63 5.85 -12.55
C GLN A 766 4.99 4.38 -12.87
N LEU A 767 6.22 4.10 -13.28
CA LEU A 767 6.68 2.77 -13.74
C LEU A 767 7.89 2.23 -12.97
N THR A 768 8.12 0.91 -12.96
CA THR A 768 9.25 0.30 -12.24
C THR A 768 10.06 -0.71 -13.05
N ALA A 769 11.39 -0.62 -12.91
CA ALA A 769 12.39 -1.58 -13.38
C ALA A 769 13.18 -2.20 -12.20
N GLU A 770 12.68 -2.02 -10.97
CA GLU A 770 13.36 -2.41 -9.75
C GLU A 770 13.54 -3.94 -9.66
N GLY A 771 14.79 -4.38 -9.47
CA GLY A 771 15.15 -5.79 -9.35
C GLY A 771 14.50 -6.45 -8.14
N GLY A 772 13.45 -7.24 -8.38
CA GLY A 772 12.67 -7.92 -7.34
C GLY A 772 11.23 -7.39 -7.16
N ALA A 773 10.85 -6.33 -7.87
CA ALA A 773 9.46 -5.88 -7.92
C ALA A 773 8.51 -6.98 -8.43
N GLN A 774 7.30 -7.05 -7.89
CA GLN A 774 6.36 -8.13 -8.18
C GLN A 774 5.36 -7.74 -9.29
N PRO A 775 5.33 -8.42 -10.46
CA PRO A 775 4.45 -8.07 -11.58
C PRO A 775 2.97 -7.86 -11.21
N LYS A 776 2.41 -8.73 -10.35
CA LYS A 776 0.99 -8.64 -9.94
C LYS A 776 0.69 -7.44 -9.03
N GLU A 777 1.67 -7.02 -8.24
CA GLU A 777 1.55 -5.84 -7.37
C GLU A 777 1.49 -4.56 -8.21
N TYR A 778 2.34 -4.46 -9.24
CA TYR A 778 2.38 -3.29 -10.10
C TYR A 778 1.18 -3.22 -11.07
N ILE A 779 0.66 -4.35 -11.57
CA ILE A 779 -0.67 -4.37 -12.25
C ILE A 779 -1.75 -3.78 -11.35
N ALA A 780 -1.81 -4.19 -10.07
CA ALA A 780 -2.80 -3.67 -9.13
C ALA A 780 -2.62 -2.17 -8.86
N LYS A 781 -1.37 -1.72 -8.64
CA LYS A 781 -1.03 -0.29 -8.51
C LYS A 781 -1.49 0.51 -9.73
N TYR A 782 -1.18 0.08 -10.95
CA TYR A 782 -1.51 0.79 -12.19
C TYR A 782 -3.02 0.83 -12.47
N ALA A 783 -3.74 -0.25 -12.15
CA ALA A 783 -5.19 -0.29 -12.27
C ALA A 783 -5.88 0.65 -11.26
N ALA A 784 -5.43 0.66 -10.00
CA ALA A 784 -5.90 1.60 -8.98
C ALA A 784 -5.59 3.07 -9.37
N ASP A 785 -4.41 3.31 -9.92
CA ASP A 785 -3.93 4.63 -10.33
C ASP A 785 -4.80 5.26 -11.44
N ARG A 786 -5.20 4.45 -12.43
CA ARG A 786 -6.16 4.85 -13.48
C ARG A 786 -7.53 5.22 -12.93
N VAL A 787 -8.01 4.50 -11.92
CA VAL A 787 -9.29 4.83 -11.24
C VAL A 787 -9.18 6.16 -10.50
N ARG A 788 -8.10 6.37 -9.72
CA ARG A 788 -7.88 7.62 -8.97
C ARG A 788 -7.85 8.84 -9.90
N THR A 789 -7.09 8.79 -10.98
CA THR A 789 -6.94 9.92 -11.91
C THR A 789 -8.17 10.11 -12.79
N THR A 790 -8.77 9.03 -13.33
CA THR A 790 -9.97 9.15 -14.16
C THR A 790 -11.16 9.72 -13.37
N SER A 791 -11.36 9.26 -12.13
CA SER A 791 -12.43 9.79 -11.27
C SER A 791 -12.19 11.26 -10.87
N SER A 792 -10.94 11.64 -10.58
CA SER A 792 -10.60 13.01 -10.17
C SER A 792 -10.65 14.01 -11.34
N VAL A 793 -10.09 13.65 -12.51
CA VAL A 793 -9.96 14.54 -13.68
C VAL A 793 -11.27 14.63 -14.46
N TRP A 794 -11.97 13.53 -14.71
CA TRP A 794 -13.15 13.50 -15.60
C TRP A 794 -14.49 13.47 -14.86
N LEU A 795 -14.56 12.83 -13.68
CA LEU A 795 -15.82 12.69 -12.92
C LEU A 795 -15.93 13.70 -11.76
N ALA A 796 -14.92 14.56 -11.58
CA ALA A 796 -14.78 15.48 -10.45
C ALA A 796 -15.11 14.84 -9.08
N SER A 797 -14.70 13.58 -8.90
CA SER A 797 -15.11 12.70 -7.80
C SER A 797 -13.91 11.92 -7.24
N THR A 798 -13.66 11.99 -5.94
CA THR A 798 -12.45 11.41 -5.32
C THR A 798 -12.63 9.94 -4.97
N MET A 799 -12.56 9.02 -5.94
CA MET A 799 -12.67 7.58 -5.64
C MET A 799 -11.45 7.00 -4.91
N GLY A 800 -10.36 7.76 -4.67
CA GLY A 800 -9.13 7.23 -4.06
C GLY A 800 -9.29 6.59 -2.68
N CYS A 801 -10.13 7.10 -1.78
CA CYS A 801 -10.37 6.41 -0.50
C CYS A 801 -11.19 5.11 -0.68
N ALA A 802 -11.90 4.95 -1.81
CA ALA A 802 -12.64 3.74 -2.16
C ALA A 802 -11.73 2.55 -2.55
N GLU A 803 -10.41 2.73 -2.61
CA GLU A 803 -9.45 1.63 -2.81
C GLU A 803 -9.43 0.63 -1.64
N CYS A 804 -9.67 1.11 -0.41
CA CYS A 804 -9.51 0.33 0.84
C CYS A 804 -10.77 0.24 1.72
N HIS A 805 -11.73 1.16 1.59
CA HIS A 805 -12.99 1.16 2.35
C HIS A 805 -14.08 1.93 1.58
N ASP A 806 -15.37 1.73 1.86
CA ASP A 806 -16.42 2.55 1.24
C ASP A 806 -16.19 4.06 1.53
N HIS A 807 -16.40 4.95 0.56
CA HIS A 807 -16.07 6.37 0.70
C HIS A 807 -16.86 7.03 1.84
N LYS A 808 -16.23 7.95 2.57
CA LYS A 808 -16.78 8.49 3.83
C LYS A 808 -17.84 9.58 3.62
N PHE A 809 -17.86 10.22 2.45
CA PHE A 809 -18.66 11.43 2.16
C PHE A 809 -19.43 11.37 0.83
N ASP A 810 -19.22 10.32 0.03
CA ASP A 810 -19.78 10.15 -1.32
C ASP A 810 -20.25 8.71 -1.53
N PRO A 811 -21.23 8.47 -2.41
CA PRO A 811 -21.88 7.16 -2.55
C PRO A 811 -21.05 6.11 -3.33
N PHE A 812 -19.72 6.15 -3.24
CA PHE A 812 -18.81 5.17 -3.86
C PHE A 812 -18.43 4.09 -2.84
N THR A 813 -18.76 2.83 -3.13
CA THR A 813 -18.30 1.68 -2.36
C THR A 813 -16.91 1.22 -2.83
N MET A 814 -16.23 0.42 -2.03
CA MET A 814 -15.00 -0.24 -2.45
C MET A 814 -15.21 -1.17 -3.66
N LYS A 815 -16.43 -1.70 -3.83
CA LYS A 815 -16.79 -2.48 -5.03
C LYS A 815 -16.79 -1.62 -6.29
N ASP A 816 -17.21 -0.35 -6.21
CA ASP A 816 -17.29 0.53 -7.37
C ASP A 816 -15.89 0.93 -7.86
N PHE A 817 -14.92 1.09 -6.95
CA PHE A 817 -13.51 1.29 -7.29
C PHE A 817 -12.95 0.14 -8.15
N TYR A 818 -13.08 -1.10 -7.69
CA TYR A 818 -12.60 -2.28 -8.44
C TYR A 818 -13.50 -2.65 -9.63
N SER A 819 -14.74 -2.16 -9.69
CA SER A 819 -15.60 -2.26 -10.88
C SER A 819 -15.16 -1.26 -11.97
N LEU A 820 -14.69 -0.07 -11.59
CA LEU A 820 -14.11 0.89 -12.52
C LEU A 820 -12.70 0.48 -12.98
N SER A 821 -11.89 -0.17 -12.12
CA SER A 821 -10.57 -0.65 -12.54
C SER A 821 -10.64 -1.75 -13.61
N ALA A 822 -11.74 -2.50 -13.67
CA ALA A 822 -11.98 -3.52 -14.69
C ALA A 822 -12.07 -2.96 -16.12
N PHE A 823 -12.43 -1.68 -16.31
CA PHE A 823 -12.42 -1.01 -17.63
C PHE A 823 -11.00 -0.75 -18.17
N PHE A 824 -9.97 -0.94 -17.34
CA PHE A 824 -8.56 -0.74 -17.69
C PHE A 824 -7.75 -2.05 -17.66
N ALA A 825 -8.40 -3.19 -17.45
CA ALA A 825 -7.75 -4.48 -17.18
C ALA A 825 -7.26 -5.22 -18.44
N ASP A 826 -7.60 -4.74 -19.65
CA ASP A 826 -7.16 -5.27 -20.93
C ASP A 826 -6.00 -4.45 -21.58
N ILE A 827 -5.54 -3.40 -20.89
CA ILE A 827 -4.36 -2.61 -21.28
C ILE A 827 -3.15 -3.53 -21.36
N LYS A 828 -2.52 -3.54 -22.54
CA LYS A 828 -1.30 -4.30 -22.82
C LYS A 828 -0.10 -3.48 -22.36
N GLU A 829 0.53 -3.89 -21.28
CA GLU A 829 1.77 -3.29 -20.76
C GLU A 829 2.58 -4.32 -19.96
N GLU A 830 3.90 -4.13 -19.90
CA GLU A 830 4.78 -4.91 -19.02
C GLU A 830 4.84 -4.23 -17.63
N PRO A 831 4.47 -4.92 -16.53
CA PRO A 831 4.24 -4.28 -15.24
C PRO A 831 5.49 -4.11 -14.37
N VAL A 832 6.55 -4.85 -14.67
CA VAL A 832 7.88 -4.74 -14.05
C VAL A 832 8.89 -4.95 -15.17
N TYR A 833 9.81 -4.01 -15.33
CA TYR A 833 10.66 -3.95 -16.50
C TYR A 833 12.05 -4.56 -16.29
N THR A 834 12.62 -5.13 -17.36
CA THR A 834 13.98 -5.71 -17.36
C THR A 834 14.97 -4.75 -17.99
N ALA A 835 15.82 -4.13 -17.16
CA ALA A 835 16.74 -3.06 -17.55
C ALA A 835 17.50 -3.30 -18.89
N GLY A 836 17.42 -2.32 -19.81
CA GLY A 836 18.25 -2.26 -21.01
C GLY A 836 17.54 -1.95 -22.33
N GLY A 837 16.21 -2.05 -22.40
CA GLY A 837 15.41 -1.75 -23.61
C GLY A 837 14.24 -0.78 -23.35
N PRO A 838 13.23 -0.76 -24.25
CA PRO A 838 12.11 0.17 -24.18
C PRO A 838 10.88 -0.38 -23.42
N TRP A 839 10.05 0.53 -22.91
CA TRP A 839 8.81 0.28 -22.16
C TRP A 839 7.66 -0.24 -23.04
N THR A 840 7.61 -1.54 -23.30
CA THR A 840 6.68 -2.11 -24.28
C THR A 840 5.21 -2.11 -23.81
N PRO A 841 4.23 -2.07 -24.74
CA PRO A 841 4.38 -1.84 -26.18
C PRO A 841 4.80 -0.40 -26.49
N THR A 842 5.61 -0.20 -27.52
CA THR A 842 5.94 1.12 -28.06
C THR A 842 5.09 1.42 -29.29
N LEU A 843 4.74 2.69 -29.50
CA LEU A 843 4.09 3.19 -30.70
C LEU A 843 5.17 3.89 -31.55
N PRO A 844 5.57 3.36 -32.72
CA PRO A 844 6.54 4.05 -33.57
C PRO A 844 5.93 5.34 -34.13
N LEU A 845 6.65 6.45 -34.00
CA LEU A 845 6.24 7.79 -34.43
C LEU A 845 7.13 8.32 -35.58
N PRO A 846 7.12 7.69 -36.77
CA PRO A 846 7.91 8.16 -37.90
C PRO A 846 7.44 9.53 -38.39
N THR A 847 8.37 10.41 -38.78
CA THR A 847 8.03 11.65 -39.48
C THR A 847 7.33 11.36 -40.82
N PRO A 848 6.71 12.35 -41.50
CA PRO A 848 6.13 12.14 -42.82
C PRO A 848 7.15 11.62 -43.85
N GLU A 849 8.41 12.06 -43.77
CA GLU A 849 9.51 11.65 -44.64
C GLU A 849 9.95 10.21 -44.32
N GLN A 850 10.10 9.88 -43.04
CA GLN A 850 10.39 8.51 -42.60
C GLN A 850 9.26 7.55 -42.98
N SER A 851 8.01 7.98 -42.87
CA SER A 851 6.83 7.22 -43.28
C SER A 851 6.83 6.95 -44.79
N ALA A 852 7.17 7.96 -45.60
CA ALA A 852 7.30 7.78 -47.06
C ALA A 852 8.43 6.82 -47.43
N GLU A 853 9.57 6.89 -46.74
CA GLU A 853 10.71 6.00 -46.96
C GLU A 853 10.44 4.56 -46.49
N LEU A 854 9.77 4.36 -45.35
CA LEU A 854 9.33 3.05 -44.88
C LEU A 854 8.40 2.39 -45.91
N ASN A 855 7.38 3.10 -46.39
CA ASN A 855 6.49 2.60 -47.44
C ASN A 855 7.26 2.23 -48.74
N ARG A 856 8.29 3.01 -49.11
CA ARG A 856 9.16 2.73 -50.26
C ARG A 856 10.01 1.46 -50.04
N LEU A 857 10.55 1.29 -48.83
CA LEU A 857 11.35 0.14 -48.44
C LEU A 857 10.51 -1.13 -48.35
N ASP A 858 9.32 -1.08 -47.75
CA ASP A 858 8.40 -2.22 -47.66
C ASP A 858 7.94 -2.70 -49.04
N ALA A 859 7.60 -1.77 -49.95
CA ALA A 859 7.30 -2.11 -51.34
C ALA A 859 8.49 -2.77 -52.07
N HIS A 860 9.72 -2.32 -51.77
CA HIS A 860 10.93 -2.92 -52.34
C HIS A 860 11.22 -4.31 -51.74
N ILE A 861 11.06 -4.48 -50.41
CA ILE A 861 11.21 -5.76 -49.71
C ILE A 861 10.17 -6.77 -50.20
N ALA A 862 8.92 -6.36 -50.40
CA ALA A 862 7.88 -7.21 -50.98
C ALA A 862 8.25 -7.68 -52.40
N SER A 863 8.80 -6.78 -53.23
CA SER A 863 9.30 -7.12 -54.57
C SER A 863 10.51 -8.07 -54.52
N LEU A 864 11.44 -7.89 -53.57
CA LEU A 864 12.62 -8.74 -53.41
C LEU A 864 12.26 -10.13 -52.85
N LYS A 865 11.34 -10.21 -51.90
CA LYS A 865 10.78 -11.49 -51.41
C LYS A 865 10.10 -12.24 -52.55
N THR A 866 9.23 -11.58 -53.31
CA THR A 866 8.59 -12.17 -54.50
C THR A 866 9.62 -12.74 -55.49
N ALA A 867 10.76 -12.08 -55.68
CA ALA A 867 11.84 -12.56 -56.54
C ALA A 867 12.64 -13.72 -55.93
N LEU A 868 12.89 -13.71 -54.62
CA LEU A 868 13.56 -14.78 -53.87
C LEU A 868 12.71 -16.06 -53.80
N ASP A 869 11.41 -15.90 -53.57
CA ASP A 869 10.43 -16.97 -53.45
C ASP A 869 9.99 -17.55 -54.82
N THR A 870 10.48 -16.98 -55.93
CA THR A 870 10.22 -17.48 -57.30
C THR A 870 11.27 -18.51 -57.70
N PRO A 871 10.92 -19.80 -57.87
CA PRO A 871 11.88 -20.82 -58.30
C PRO A 871 12.29 -20.59 -59.75
N THR A 872 13.59 -20.41 -60.01
CA THR A 872 14.13 -20.33 -61.37
C THR A 872 14.74 -21.66 -61.80
N PRO A 873 14.78 -21.99 -63.11
CA PRO A 873 15.50 -23.16 -63.61
C PRO A 873 16.98 -23.17 -63.20
N GLU A 874 17.61 -21.99 -63.13
CA GLU A 874 19.00 -21.82 -62.73
C GLU A 874 19.20 -22.14 -61.25
N LEU A 875 18.29 -21.71 -60.38
CA LEU A 875 18.32 -22.02 -58.95
C LEU A 875 18.09 -23.51 -58.71
N ALA A 876 17.12 -24.11 -59.41
CA ALA A 876 16.88 -25.55 -59.35
C ALA A 876 18.12 -26.35 -59.77
N VAL A 877 18.78 -26.00 -60.89
CA VAL A 877 20.03 -26.64 -61.34
C VAL A 877 21.19 -26.43 -60.36
N ALA A 878 21.28 -25.26 -59.72
CA ALA A 878 22.29 -24.98 -58.70
C ALA A 878 22.08 -25.82 -57.42
N GLN A 879 20.83 -25.95 -56.96
CA GLN A 879 20.45 -26.84 -55.86
C GLN A 879 20.76 -28.31 -56.23
N ASP A 880 20.33 -28.76 -57.42
CA ASP A 880 20.59 -30.10 -57.96
C ASP A 880 22.10 -30.44 -57.97
N ALA A 881 22.96 -29.44 -58.20
CA ALA A 881 24.41 -29.61 -58.18
C ALA A 881 24.99 -29.62 -56.75
N TRP A 882 24.49 -28.73 -55.87
CA TRP A 882 24.89 -28.65 -54.46
C TRP A 882 24.51 -29.92 -53.68
N GLU A 883 23.29 -30.43 -53.84
CA GLU A 883 22.85 -31.68 -53.21
C GLU A 883 23.74 -32.87 -53.63
N LYS A 884 24.09 -32.95 -54.91
CA LYS A 884 24.98 -34.01 -55.42
C LYS A 884 26.41 -33.89 -54.88
N ASP A 885 26.94 -32.67 -54.71
CA ASP A 885 28.24 -32.46 -54.07
C ASP A 885 28.20 -32.83 -52.58
N VAL A 886 27.19 -32.36 -51.84
CA VAL A 886 26.98 -32.72 -50.42
C VAL A 886 26.91 -34.24 -50.23
N LEU A 887 26.08 -34.93 -51.01
CA LEU A 887 25.96 -36.39 -50.97
C LEU A 887 27.26 -37.10 -51.38
N ALA A 888 28.00 -36.57 -52.36
CA ALA A 888 29.29 -37.14 -52.77
C ALA A 888 30.37 -36.98 -51.69
N ARG A 889 30.38 -35.87 -50.94
CA ARG A 889 31.28 -35.66 -49.79
C ARG A 889 30.94 -36.64 -48.66
N ILE A 890 29.66 -36.74 -48.28
CA ILE A 890 29.18 -37.69 -47.25
C ILE A 890 29.52 -39.14 -47.62
N ALA A 891 29.35 -39.52 -48.89
CA ALA A 891 29.68 -40.86 -49.39
C ALA A 891 31.20 -41.12 -49.57
N ALA A 892 32.03 -40.08 -49.56
CA ALA A 892 33.48 -40.19 -49.63
C ALA A 892 34.15 -40.26 -48.24
N GLU A 893 33.47 -39.81 -47.19
CA GLU A 893 33.87 -40.08 -45.82
C GLU A 893 33.72 -41.57 -45.50
N LYS A 894 34.77 -42.16 -44.92
CA LYS A 894 34.67 -43.50 -44.36
C LYS A 894 33.76 -43.45 -43.13
N ASN A 895 32.53 -43.92 -43.30
CA ASN A 895 31.64 -44.17 -42.18
C ASN A 895 32.10 -45.43 -41.42
N ASP A 896 33.21 -45.31 -40.67
CA ASP A 896 33.77 -46.37 -39.83
C ASP A 896 32.90 -46.65 -38.56
N TRP A 897 31.73 -46.00 -38.45
CA TRP A 897 30.70 -46.23 -37.44
C TRP A 897 29.90 -47.50 -37.74
N LEU A 898 29.92 -48.45 -36.81
CA LEU A 898 29.16 -49.70 -36.91
C LEU A 898 27.81 -49.59 -36.16
N PRO A 899 26.66 -49.85 -36.81
CA PRO A 899 25.37 -49.94 -36.12
C PRO A 899 25.37 -51.07 -35.08
N LEU A 900 24.83 -50.79 -33.89
CA LEU A 900 24.66 -51.77 -32.81
C LEU A 900 23.17 -52.14 -32.69
N PHE A 901 22.89 -53.44 -32.70
CA PHE A 901 21.53 -53.97 -32.57
C PHE A 901 21.26 -54.29 -31.09
N PRO A 902 20.19 -53.76 -30.47
CA PRO A 902 19.92 -53.98 -29.05
C PRO A 902 19.42 -55.41 -28.79
N ASP A 903 20.09 -56.15 -27.90
CA ASP A 903 19.57 -57.40 -27.33
C ASP A 903 18.37 -57.13 -26.42
N ARG A 904 18.31 -55.93 -25.83
CA ARG A 904 17.23 -55.46 -24.98
C ARG A 904 17.08 -53.94 -25.09
N ALA A 905 15.83 -53.48 -25.17
CA ALA A 905 15.45 -52.09 -25.04
C ALA A 905 14.31 -51.99 -24.02
N THR A 906 14.40 -51.06 -23.07
CA THR A 906 13.37 -50.78 -22.06
C THR A 906 13.30 -49.29 -21.74
N ALA A 907 12.10 -48.79 -21.43
CA ALA A 907 11.87 -47.47 -20.87
C ALA A 907 11.26 -47.57 -19.47
N GLU A 908 11.27 -46.48 -18.70
CA GLU A 908 10.86 -46.48 -17.29
C GLU A 908 9.42 -45.96 -17.07
N HIS A 909 8.96 -44.99 -17.87
CA HIS A 909 7.75 -44.20 -17.63
C HIS A 909 6.67 -44.43 -18.70
N GLY A 910 6.47 -45.69 -19.10
CA GLY A 910 5.37 -46.12 -19.96
C GLY A 910 5.64 -46.11 -21.47
N THR A 911 6.79 -45.58 -21.92
CA THR A 911 7.15 -45.62 -23.34
C THR A 911 7.42 -47.05 -23.82
N THR A 912 6.89 -47.42 -24.98
CA THR A 912 7.12 -48.71 -25.64
C THR A 912 8.16 -48.56 -26.75
N LEU A 913 9.29 -49.26 -26.62
CA LEU A 913 10.38 -49.27 -27.60
C LEU A 913 10.26 -50.49 -28.53
N GLY A 914 10.23 -50.25 -29.84
CA GLY A 914 10.28 -51.28 -30.88
C GLY A 914 11.51 -51.12 -31.77
N ALA A 915 12.32 -52.17 -31.94
CA ALA A 915 13.48 -52.15 -32.83
C ALA A 915 13.14 -52.68 -34.22
N ALA A 916 13.71 -52.08 -35.26
CA ALA A 916 13.62 -52.51 -36.65
C ALA A 916 14.90 -53.22 -37.11
N ASN A 917 14.83 -53.91 -38.26
CA ASN A 917 15.90 -54.78 -38.77
C ASN A 917 17.14 -54.03 -39.31
N ASP A 918 17.16 -52.71 -39.19
CA ASP A 918 18.18 -51.75 -39.61
C ASP A 918 18.94 -51.13 -38.42
N ALA A 919 18.64 -51.58 -37.19
CA ALA A 919 19.06 -51.02 -35.90
C ALA A 919 18.35 -49.72 -35.45
N THR A 920 17.36 -49.22 -36.21
CA THR A 920 16.51 -48.10 -35.77
C THR A 920 15.61 -48.53 -34.61
N ILE A 921 15.46 -47.69 -33.57
CA ILE A 921 14.55 -47.92 -32.43
C ILE A 921 13.46 -46.86 -32.44
N THR A 922 12.20 -47.27 -32.56
CA THR A 922 11.02 -46.40 -32.55
C THR A 922 10.39 -46.37 -31.16
N ALA A 923 10.20 -45.17 -30.61
CA ALA A 923 9.48 -44.96 -29.35
C ALA A 923 7.99 -44.68 -29.60
N THR A 924 7.12 -45.42 -28.91
CA THR A 924 5.66 -45.42 -29.08
C THR A 924 4.93 -45.56 -27.72
N GLY A 925 3.59 -45.60 -27.71
CA GLY A 925 2.83 -45.72 -26.45
C GLY A 925 2.70 -44.38 -25.72
N GLU A 926 2.90 -44.38 -24.40
CA GLU A 926 2.83 -43.16 -23.57
C GLU A 926 3.98 -42.19 -23.89
N ASN A 927 3.77 -40.90 -23.62
CA ASN A 927 4.72 -39.84 -23.93
C ASN A 927 4.86 -38.86 -22.74
N PRO A 928 5.55 -39.26 -21.67
CA PRO A 928 5.78 -38.45 -20.48
C PRO A 928 6.70 -37.24 -20.78
N ALA A 929 6.75 -36.28 -19.85
CA ALA A 929 7.57 -35.07 -19.99
C ALA A 929 9.08 -35.32 -19.85
N GLN A 930 9.47 -36.42 -19.21
CA GLN A 930 10.83 -36.96 -19.13
C GLN A 930 10.72 -38.49 -19.20
N GLU A 931 11.73 -39.15 -19.78
CA GLU A 931 11.77 -40.60 -19.94
C GLU A 931 13.24 -41.08 -19.97
N THR A 932 13.48 -42.29 -19.45
CA THR A 932 14.80 -42.93 -19.45
C THR A 932 14.77 -44.11 -20.41
N TYR A 933 15.66 -44.17 -21.40
CA TYR A 933 15.82 -45.33 -22.28
C TYR A 933 17.06 -46.13 -21.90
N THR A 934 16.87 -47.36 -21.41
CA THR A 934 17.97 -48.31 -21.19
C THR A 934 18.04 -49.29 -22.36
N LEU A 935 19.19 -49.28 -23.04
CA LEU A 935 19.50 -50.16 -24.17
C LEU A 935 20.69 -51.06 -23.79
N SER A 936 20.67 -52.32 -24.21
CA SER A 936 21.75 -53.28 -23.96
C SER A 936 22.20 -53.94 -25.26
N PHE A 937 23.51 -54.02 -25.47
CA PHE A 937 24.13 -54.47 -26.72
C PHE A 937 25.31 -55.40 -26.43
N HIS A 938 25.44 -56.50 -27.16
CA HIS A 938 26.67 -57.29 -27.25
C HIS A 938 27.42 -56.98 -28.56
N THR A 939 28.74 -56.83 -28.47
CA THR A 939 29.60 -56.61 -29.64
C THR A 939 30.92 -57.33 -29.50
N SER A 940 31.47 -57.79 -30.63
CA SER A 940 32.82 -58.37 -30.70
C SER A 940 33.89 -57.34 -31.09
N GLN A 941 33.52 -56.07 -31.26
CA GLN A 941 34.45 -55.01 -31.63
C GLN A 941 35.42 -54.68 -30.49
N GLN A 942 36.66 -54.33 -30.85
CA GLN A 942 37.74 -54.01 -29.92
C GLN A 942 38.27 -52.61 -30.24
N GLY A 943 38.69 -51.86 -29.21
CA GLY A 943 39.19 -50.50 -29.40
C GLY A 943 38.11 -49.48 -29.77
N ILE A 944 36.88 -49.66 -29.27
CA ILE A 944 35.80 -48.68 -29.43
C ILE A 944 36.22 -47.38 -28.73
N THR A 945 36.41 -46.31 -29.51
CA THR A 945 36.86 -44.98 -29.03
C THR A 945 35.75 -43.93 -28.98
N GLY A 946 34.55 -44.25 -29.47
CA GLY A 946 33.41 -43.33 -29.49
C GLY A 946 32.08 -44.07 -29.68
N LEU A 947 30.99 -43.38 -29.38
CA LEU A 947 29.61 -43.83 -29.56
C LEU A 947 28.83 -42.68 -30.22
N ARG A 948 27.94 -43.00 -31.15
CA ARG A 948 27.04 -42.03 -31.82
C ARG A 948 25.60 -42.42 -31.50
N LEU A 949 24.85 -41.49 -30.92
CA LEU A 949 23.38 -41.51 -30.96
C LEU A 949 22.98 -40.72 -32.21
N GLU A 950 22.06 -41.28 -33.00
CA GLU A 950 21.58 -40.68 -34.24
C GLU A 950 20.06 -40.68 -34.20
N VAL A 951 19.44 -39.53 -34.47
CA VAL A 951 18.00 -39.32 -34.33
C VAL A 951 17.47 -38.87 -35.68
N PHE A 952 16.52 -39.64 -36.22
CA PHE A 952 15.99 -39.43 -37.57
C PHE A 952 14.68 -38.66 -37.53
N THR A 953 14.44 -37.83 -38.54
CA THR A 953 13.10 -37.31 -38.83
C THR A 953 12.27 -38.41 -39.48
N ASP A 954 10.99 -38.52 -39.09
CA ASP A 954 10.04 -39.44 -39.71
C ASP A 954 8.68 -38.77 -39.95
N SER A 955 8.00 -39.18 -41.03
CA SER A 955 6.69 -38.65 -41.44
C SER A 955 5.54 -38.89 -40.44
N SER A 956 5.73 -39.80 -39.48
CA SER A 956 4.79 -40.05 -38.37
C SER A 956 5.02 -39.16 -37.15
N LEU A 957 6.14 -38.43 -37.08
CA LEU A 957 6.46 -37.50 -36.00
C LEU A 957 5.84 -36.12 -36.24
N PRO A 958 5.38 -35.40 -35.19
CA PRO A 958 4.83 -34.06 -35.31
C PRO A 958 5.75 -33.10 -36.08
N ASN A 959 5.18 -32.38 -37.05
CA ASN A 959 5.88 -31.46 -37.96
C ASN A 959 6.99 -32.09 -38.81
N GLY A 960 7.12 -33.43 -38.85
CA GLY A 960 8.28 -34.11 -39.44
C GLY A 960 9.57 -33.90 -38.64
N GLY A 961 9.47 -33.55 -37.36
CA GLY A 961 10.60 -33.34 -36.45
C GLY A 961 11.22 -34.64 -35.91
N LEU A 962 12.04 -34.49 -34.88
CA LEU A 962 12.80 -35.55 -34.22
C LEU A 962 12.07 -36.14 -32.99
N GLY A 963 11.11 -35.42 -32.43
CA GLY A 963 10.47 -35.76 -31.15
C GLY A 963 8.95 -35.87 -31.18
N ARG A 964 8.44 -36.78 -30.34
CA ARG A 964 7.03 -37.22 -30.26
C ARG A 964 6.05 -36.17 -29.71
N GLY A 965 6.54 -35.05 -29.17
CA GLY A 965 5.73 -33.97 -28.59
C GLY A 965 5.35 -32.90 -29.61
N ASN A 966 6.13 -31.82 -29.68
CA ASN A 966 5.95 -30.71 -30.63
C ASN A 966 6.88 -30.82 -31.88
N GLY A 967 7.60 -31.95 -32.02
CA GLY A 967 8.66 -32.14 -33.00
C GLY A 967 10.08 -32.04 -32.42
N ASN A 968 10.25 -31.47 -31.22
CA ASN A 968 11.57 -31.33 -30.59
C ASN A 968 11.99 -32.58 -29.78
N PHE A 969 13.27 -32.96 -29.86
CA PHE A 969 13.90 -34.03 -29.09
C PHE A 969 14.99 -33.41 -28.19
N VAL A 970 14.90 -33.61 -26.87
CA VAL A 970 15.81 -33.01 -25.89
C VAL A 970 16.52 -34.10 -25.10
N LEU A 971 17.84 -34.17 -25.20
CA LEU A 971 18.67 -35.13 -24.48
C LEU A 971 19.25 -34.48 -23.21
N THR A 972 18.76 -34.88 -22.03
CA THR A 972 19.21 -34.31 -20.74
C THR A 972 20.34 -35.09 -20.07
N GLY A 973 20.74 -36.24 -20.61
CA GLY A 973 21.82 -37.07 -20.08
C GLY A 973 22.09 -38.29 -20.97
N PHE A 974 23.30 -38.81 -20.91
CA PHE A 974 23.72 -40.00 -21.66
C PHE A 974 24.77 -40.76 -20.83
N GLU A 975 24.43 -41.96 -20.37
CA GLU A 975 25.30 -42.81 -19.56
C GLU A 975 25.66 -44.11 -20.30
N VAL A 976 26.87 -44.61 -20.03
CA VAL A 976 27.41 -45.82 -20.66
C VAL A 976 27.97 -46.71 -19.57
N VAL A 977 27.55 -47.98 -19.55
CA VAL A 977 28.07 -49.02 -18.66
C VAL A 977 28.52 -50.20 -19.51
N ALA A 978 29.74 -50.71 -19.27
CA ALA A 978 30.34 -51.78 -20.06
C ALA A 978 30.96 -52.86 -19.17
N SER A 979 30.94 -54.10 -19.65
CA SER A 979 31.72 -55.23 -19.14
C SER A 979 32.36 -56.00 -20.30
N SER A 980 33.25 -56.94 -20.00
CA SER A 980 33.91 -57.78 -21.00
C SER A 980 34.26 -59.16 -20.45
N ASN A 981 34.61 -60.10 -21.32
CA ASN A 981 35.08 -61.43 -20.91
C ASN A 981 36.37 -61.41 -20.05
N ALA A 982 37.09 -60.28 -19.98
CA ALA A 982 38.26 -60.08 -19.12
C ALA A 982 37.96 -59.29 -17.83
N ALA A 983 36.82 -58.59 -17.77
CA ALA A 983 36.33 -57.81 -16.64
C ALA A 983 34.80 -57.88 -16.65
N PRO A 984 34.19 -58.94 -16.06
CA PRO A 984 32.79 -59.26 -16.24
C PRO A 984 31.83 -58.37 -15.43
N ASP A 985 32.33 -57.74 -14.37
CA ASP A 985 31.58 -56.79 -13.55
C ASP A 985 31.35 -55.48 -14.34
N PRO A 986 30.08 -55.03 -14.53
CA PRO A 986 29.80 -53.82 -15.29
C PRO A 986 30.32 -52.55 -14.61
N ALA A 987 31.06 -51.73 -15.36
CA ALA A 987 31.62 -50.46 -14.92
C ALA A 987 31.12 -49.29 -15.78
N SER A 988 30.87 -48.15 -15.15
CA SER A 988 30.54 -46.90 -15.86
C SER A 988 31.75 -46.42 -16.69
N VAL A 989 31.50 -46.00 -17.91
CA VAL A 989 32.51 -45.53 -18.87
C VAL A 989 32.51 -44.00 -18.88
N ALA A 990 33.61 -43.40 -18.43
CA ALA A 990 33.76 -41.95 -18.44
C ALA A 990 33.85 -41.40 -19.88
N ILE A 991 32.91 -40.54 -20.26
CA ILE A 991 32.85 -39.89 -21.57
C ILE A 991 33.84 -38.70 -21.57
N GLY A 992 34.89 -38.78 -22.39
CA GLY A 992 35.97 -37.79 -22.41
C GLY A 992 35.66 -36.51 -23.20
N ALA A 993 34.72 -36.57 -24.16
CA ALA A 993 34.23 -35.46 -24.95
C ALA A 993 32.86 -35.82 -25.56
N ALA A 994 32.05 -34.82 -25.87
CA ALA A 994 30.79 -34.95 -26.60
C ALA A 994 30.65 -33.81 -27.61
N GLN A 995 29.89 -34.04 -28.69
CA GLN A 995 29.58 -33.06 -29.73
C GLN A 995 28.23 -33.40 -30.34
N ALA A 996 27.44 -32.38 -30.68
CA ALA A 996 26.24 -32.48 -31.51
C ALA A 996 26.45 -31.74 -32.84
N ASP A 997 25.59 -32.04 -33.81
CA ASP A 997 25.48 -31.37 -35.12
C ASP A 997 24.40 -30.27 -35.14
N PHE A 998 23.55 -30.22 -34.12
CA PHE A 998 22.52 -29.20 -33.89
C PHE A 998 22.39 -28.90 -32.38
N GLU A 999 22.08 -27.65 -32.02
CA GLU A 999 21.75 -27.18 -30.66
C GLU A 999 20.43 -26.39 -30.67
#